data_AF-A0A3D1WBG5-F1
#
_entry.id   AF-A0A3D1WBG5-F1
#
_cell.length_a   1.000
_cell.length_b   1.000
_cell.length_c   1.000
_cell.angle_alpha   90.00
_cell.angle_beta   90.00
_cell.angle_gamma   90.00
#
_symmetry.space_group_name_H-M   'P 1'
#
loop_
_entity.id
_entity.type
_entity.pdbx_description
1 polymer ?
#
loop_
_entity_poly.entity_id
_entity_poly.type
_entity_poly.pdbx_seq_one_letter_code
_entity_poly.pdbx_strand_id
1 'polypeptide(L)'
;MISADLSIGLDGESSENSIEQALSLIGLATGRPLMARSSAVDETIEERGSLLSKEATTATLAKVIGECASTTAHLNKTIHWIVQLRLPARSKGHLSNEARISKAKRDWLCEAEIGADGTQQSGPVPVAIRRWRHGEAKEPHGLSCSSSVTIDKVLQAPARWATDRKLRLHFEWVWDGNFVWLVQGDLCTSIEGIDPRSVLPEHVVSLAAPDISKFRLADGGDFAKYRKLANAKMYGELGYKVPTFYVLDSEDAILQLLTGDPSAELSADLAKLTAHPLVVRTDGEGIPAELRQMLPRSDELRTCEAALNWFQRELPQKLAVLGTHAKKIVLICHHFLPAVASAWCMAEPTKRMVRIESLWGIPEGMYWYPHDIFEVDTLDVNIDNAAVRTGDFQYTSRVRYKEWFVAPDTSGNWLAIRAKVSNRWSPTISNRDWFSEIAITSRRIAGRVGRAVNVMWFLDIHPEASGHKILPWYHEVCELDRSLLRGAPRFKVSDSTVLALRTLKEWQSIQSLPMQDRRKIRRIRVSPREPSLIRSQEFLVELSNFAKENSAVVILEGGVLSHAYYILQKAGCLVEIADLYGISEEQTAFNKMVRDNIPASIEKKGERVVQVQLTGDDLIAALRLKLVEEATEVFDANSTAETVEELADVLEVVYALADRLGAGIRQVQQSRKKKRASRGGFDDGKVLIETANPQSLSPQNIDSPTEQLPLSFHEPHFSAPRLSNVEPDVLVHQDELERHGARERMLEIDLPIVARTSVQRTTEFRITAPSSQGEISIPFVGQWSVSRKNGELRVKLLLRPQPVQPELELVISTEG
;
A
#
# COMPACT_ATOMS: atom_id res chain seq x y z
N MET A 1 8.72 -21.46 -31.28
CA MET A 1 9.69 -20.46 -31.77
C MET A 1 10.70 -21.20 -32.61
N ILE A 2 10.85 -20.87 -33.89
CA ILE A 2 11.99 -21.32 -34.70
C ILE A 2 12.98 -20.16 -34.60
N SER A 3 14.02 -20.33 -33.79
CA SER A 3 15.17 -19.41 -33.76
C SER A 3 16.06 -19.78 -34.93
N ALA A 4 16.04 -18.99 -36.00
CA ALA A 4 17.05 -19.07 -37.03
C ALA A 4 18.10 -17.99 -36.73
N ASP A 5 19.31 -18.40 -36.36
CA ASP A 5 20.47 -17.51 -36.31
C ASP A 5 20.83 -17.11 -37.74
N LEU A 6 20.25 -16.01 -38.21
CA LEU A 6 20.59 -15.38 -39.48
C LEU A 6 21.65 -14.31 -39.20
N SER A 7 22.93 -14.71 -39.19
CA SER A 7 24.05 -13.77 -39.26
C SER A 7 24.17 -13.25 -40.71
N ILE A 8 23.48 -12.15 -41.01
CA ILE A 8 23.48 -11.55 -42.35
C ILE A 8 24.57 -10.46 -42.40
N GLY A 9 25.58 -10.67 -43.23
CA GLY A 9 26.52 -9.62 -43.63
C GLY A 9 25.81 -8.60 -44.53
N LEU A 10 25.93 -7.31 -44.19
CA LEU A 10 25.26 -6.21 -44.90
C LEU A 10 26.03 -5.79 -46.16
N ASP A 11 26.04 -6.64 -47.20
CA ASP A 11 26.45 -6.26 -48.55
C ASP A 11 25.26 -6.42 -49.53
N GLY A 12 24.74 -5.26 -49.98
CA GLY A 12 23.35 -4.98 -50.35
C GLY A 12 22.70 -5.62 -51.58
N GLU A 13 23.31 -6.63 -52.23
CA GLU A 13 22.63 -7.44 -53.26
C GLU A 13 22.60 -8.95 -52.92
N SER A 14 23.57 -9.43 -52.13
CA SER A 14 23.61 -10.82 -51.69
C SER A 14 22.69 -11.12 -50.50
N SER A 15 22.31 -10.07 -49.76
CA SER A 15 21.47 -10.16 -48.56
C SER A 15 19.98 -10.37 -48.85
N GLU A 16 19.43 -9.84 -49.94
CA GLU A 16 17.99 -10.00 -50.26
C GLU A 16 17.66 -11.43 -50.72
N ASN A 17 18.48 -11.97 -51.62
CA ASN A 17 18.34 -13.35 -52.10
C ASN A 17 18.53 -14.39 -50.98
N SER A 18 19.42 -14.12 -50.02
CA SER A 18 19.65 -15.02 -48.88
C SER A 18 18.52 -14.97 -47.84
N ILE A 19 17.89 -13.80 -47.63
CA ILE A 19 16.69 -13.67 -46.79
C ILE A 19 15.51 -14.42 -47.40
N GLU A 20 15.24 -14.27 -48.70
CA GLU A 20 14.14 -14.98 -49.36
C GLU A 20 14.34 -16.51 -49.34
N GLN A 21 15.57 -16.98 -49.57
CA GLN A 21 15.92 -18.40 -49.45
C GLN A 21 15.74 -18.91 -48.02
N ALA A 22 16.18 -18.15 -47.01
CA ALA A 22 16.00 -18.51 -45.61
C ALA A 22 14.53 -18.57 -45.19
N LEU A 23 13.71 -17.61 -45.63
CA LEU A 23 12.26 -17.58 -45.38
C LEU A 23 11.53 -18.74 -46.07
N SER A 24 11.96 -19.11 -47.29
CA SER A 24 11.45 -20.26 -48.03
C SER A 24 11.79 -21.58 -47.33
N LEU A 25 13.00 -21.73 -46.79
CA LEU A 25 13.44 -22.92 -46.06
C LEU A 25 12.63 -23.20 -44.79
N ILE A 26 12.13 -22.15 -44.13
CA ILE A 26 11.28 -22.25 -42.93
C ILE A 26 9.78 -22.26 -43.23
N GLY A 27 9.38 -22.35 -44.52
CA GLY A 27 8.00 -22.50 -44.94
C GLY A 27 7.14 -21.23 -44.78
N LEU A 28 7.75 -20.05 -44.72
CA LEU A 28 7.04 -18.78 -44.66
C LEU A 28 6.71 -18.31 -46.09
N ALA A 29 5.46 -18.54 -46.52
CA ALA A 29 4.98 -18.11 -47.84
C ALA A 29 5.10 -16.60 -48.05
N THR A 30 5.33 -16.20 -49.30
CA THR A 30 5.38 -14.81 -49.76
C THR A 30 4.10 -14.06 -49.37
N GLY A 31 4.27 -12.86 -48.79
CA GLY A 31 3.16 -11.97 -48.44
C GLY A 31 2.54 -12.14 -47.04
N ARG A 32 3.04 -13.07 -46.20
CA ARG A 32 2.63 -13.11 -44.79
C ARG A 32 3.17 -11.90 -44.03
N PRO A 33 2.40 -11.32 -43.09
CA PRO A 33 2.87 -10.22 -42.27
C PRO A 33 3.90 -10.76 -41.25
N LEU A 34 5.03 -10.08 -41.16
CA LEU A 34 6.17 -10.37 -40.31
C LEU A 34 6.39 -9.24 -39.31
N MET A 35 7.14 -9.54 -38.27
CA MET A 35 7.65 -8.58 -37.30
C MET A 35 9.16 -8.77 -37.19
N ALA A 36 9.93 -7.72 -37.47
CA ALA A 36 11.37 -7.67 -37.23
C ALA A 36 11.62 -6.97 -35.89
N ARG A 37 12.34 -7.63 -34.98
CA ARG A 37 12.68 -7.10 -33.65
C ARG A 37 14.20 -7.10 -33.48
N SER A 38 14.76 -6.00 -33.01
CA SER A 38 16.15 -6.00 -32.52
C SER A 38 16.22 -6.69 -31.15
N SER A 39 17.28 -7.46 -30.93
CA SER A 39 17.60 -8.13 -29.68
C SER A 39 19.09 -7.97 -29.40
N ALA A 40 19.46 -7.20 -28.38
CA ALA A 40 20.88 -7.07 -28.00
C ALA A 40 21.30 -8.25 -27.11
N VAL A 41 22.55 -8.73 -27.27
CA VAL A 41 23.07 -9.89 -26.51
C VAL A 41 23.13 -9.61 -25.00
N ASP A 42 23.39 -8.35 -24.64
CA ASP A 42 23.55 -7.85 -23.29
C ASP A 42 22.34 -7.02 -22.82
N GLU A 43 21.19 -7.12 -23.51
CA GLU A 43 19.99 -6.38 -23.12
C GLU A 43 19.52 -6.79 -21.72
N THR A 44 19.40 -5.81 -20.84
CA THR A 44 18.79 -6.01 -19.52
C THR A 44 17.33 -5.57 -19.51
N ILE A 45 16.56 -6.07 -18.55
CA ILE A 45 15.17 -5.62 -18.34
C ILE A 45 15.05 -4.10 -18.09
N GLU A 46 16.13 -3.44 -17.66
CA GLU A 46 16.15 -1.98 -17.46
C GLU A 46 16.24 -1.20 -18.79
N GLU A 47 16.78 -1.82 -19.83
CA GLU A 47 16.94 -1.25 -21.18
C GLU A 47 15.75 -1.57 -22.09
N ARG A 48 14.75 -2.27 -21.56
CA ARG A 48 13.56 -2.66 -22.31
C ARG A 48 12.84 -1.44 -22.90
N GLY A 49 12.53 -1.53 -24.18
CA GLY A 49 11.91 -0.45 -24.97
C GLY A 49 12.91 0.48 -25.64
N SER A 50 14.22 0.29 -25.42
CA SER A 50 15.29 0.94 -26.22
C SER A 50 15.44 0.31 -27.62
N LEU A 51 14.89 -0.88 -27.81
CA LEU A 51 15.00 -1.69 -29.02
C LEU A 51 13.76 -1.55 -29.92
N LEU A 52 13.98 -1.69 -31.22
CA LEU A 52 12.99 -1.46 -32.27
C LEU A 52 12.24 -2.74 -32.63
N SER A 53 10.92 -2.60 -32.78
CA SER A 53 10.06 -3.59 -33.43
C SER A 53 9.35 -2.93 -34.59
N LYS A 54 9.52 -3.45 -35.81
CA LYS A 54 8.85 -2.94 -37.01
C LYS A 54 8.13 -4.06 -37.76
N GLU A 55 6.95 -3.74 -38.27
CA GLU A 55 6.21 -4.61 -39.16
C GLU A 55 6.92 -4.71 -40.52
N ALA A 56 6.93 -5.90 -41.09
CA ALA A 56 7.50 -6.17 -42.40
C ALA A 56 6.62 -7.18 -43.16
N THR A 57 6.87 -7.33 -44.45
CA THR A 57 6.45 -8.49 -45.24
C THR A 57 7.70 -9.20 -45.72
N THR A 58 7.56 -10.39 -46.32
CA THR A 58 8.68 -11.08 -46.96
C THR A 58 9.43 -10.17 -47.95
N ALA A 59 8.71 -9.31 -48.68
CA ALA A 59 9.28 -8.38 -49.66
C ALA A 59 9.94 -7.13 -49.04
N THR A 60 9.50 -6.67 -47.87
CA THR A 60 10.04 -5.44 -47.24
C THR A 60 11.03 -5.72 -46.11
N LEU A 61 11.25 -6.99 -45.75
CA LEU A 61 12.02 -7.37 -44.58
C LEU A 61 13.46 -6.84 -44.60
N ALA A 62 14.17 -6.99 -45.71
CA ALA A 62 15.55 -6.52 -45.85
C ALA A 62 15.66 -5.00 -45.62
N LYS A 63 14.76 -4.23 -46.26
CA LYS A 63 14.67 -2.79 -46.08
C LYS A 63 14.36 -2.41 -44.63
N VAL A 64 13.38 -3.07 -44.02
CA VAL A 64 12.99 -2.80 -42.62
C VAL A 64 14.13 -3.09 -41.66
N ILE A 65 14.85 -4.19 -41.83
CA ILE A 65 16.04 -4.51 -41.03
C ILE A 65 17.13 -3.45 -41.23
N GLY A 66 17.39 -3.01 -42.47
CA GLY A 66 18.35 -1.94 -42.76
C GLY A 66 18.00 -0.59 -42.11
N GLU A 67 16.72 -0.20 -42.14
CA GLU A 67 16.24 0.99 -41.44
C GLU A 67 16.42 0.87 -39.91
N CYS A 68 16.08 -0.30 -39.34
CA CYS A 68 16.25 -0.52 -37.92
C CYS A 68 17.73 -0.52 -37.53
N ALA A 69 18.61 -1.15 -38.31
CA ALA A 69 20.05 -1.21 -38.07
C ALA A 69 20.70 0.18 -38.08
N SER A 70 20.35 1.03 -39.05
CA SER A 70 20.83 2.41 -39.09
C SER A 70 20.33 3.22 -37.89
N THR A 71 19.09 3.01 -37.46
CA THR A 71 18.51 3.68 -36.28
C THR A 71 19.19 3.24 -34.99
N THR A 72 19.59 1.97 -34.84
CA THR A 72 20.22 1.43 -33.63
C THR A 72 21.75 1.52 -33.61
N ALA A 73 22.39 2.00 -34.69
CA ALA A 73 23.85 2.03 -34.81
C ALA A 73 24.56 2.80 -33.68
N HIS A 74 23.89 3.80 -33.11
CA HIS A 74 24.41 4.63 -32.02
C HIS A 74 24.49 3.91 -30.65
N LEU A 75 23.87 2.73 -30.52
CA LEU A 75 23.79 2.02 -29.23
C LEU A 75 25.10 1.31 -28.85
N ASN A 76 26.08 1.19 -29.75
CA ASN A 76 27.37 0.51 -29.51
C ASN A 76 27.23 -0.90 -28.88
N LYS A 77 26.18 -1.64 -29.26
CA LYS A 77 25.88 -3.00 -28.79
C LYS A 77 25.86 -4.00 -29.95
N THR A 78 26.10 -5.27 -29.62
CA THR A 78 25.87 -6.38 -30.56
C THR A 78 24.38 -6.67 -30.64
N ILE A 79 23.74 -6.27 -31.73
CA ILE A 79 22.30 -6.41 -31.96
C ILE A 79 22.05 -7.49 -33.00
N HIS A 80 21.20 -8.47 -32.65
CA HIS A 80 20.67 -9.47 -33.55
C HIS A 80 19.24 -9.13 -33.95
N TRP A 81 18.79 -9.67 -35.09
CA TRP A 81 17.44 -9.45 -35.62
C TRP A 81 16.61 -10.71 -35.53
N ILE A 82 15.56 -10.66 -34.72
CA ILE A 82 14.56 -11.72 -34.60
C ILE A 82 13.44 -11.43 -35.60
N VAL A 83 13.21 -12.35 -36.53
CA VAL A 83 12.11 -12.29 -37.48
C VAL A 83 11.07 -13.33 -37.09
N GLN A 84 9.83 -12.87 -36.89
CA GLN A 84 8.72 -13.75 -36.53
C GLN A 84 7.46 -13.42 -37.33
N LEU A 85 6.53 -14.37 -37.38
CA LEU A 85 5.18 -14.12 -37.89
C LEU A 85 4.48 -13.05 -37.05
N ARG A 86 3.85 -12.08 -37.71
CA ARG A 86 2.98 -11.13 -37.03
C ARG A 86 1.64 -11.79 -36.73
N LEU A 87 1.36 -11.97 -35.45
CA LEU A 87 0.10 -12.52 -34.98
C LEU A 87 -0.99 -11.45 -34.95
N PRO A 88 -2.24 -11.77 -35.34
CA PRO A 88 -3.36 -10.86 -35.12
C PRO A 88 -3.63 -10.75 -33.61
N ALA A 89 -3.49 -9.55 -33.05
CA ALA A 89 -3.69 -9.31 -31.62
C ALA A 89 -5.10 -8.78 -31.36
N ARG A 90 -5.96 -9.58 -30.71
CA ARG A 90 -7.23 -9.11 -30.11
C ARG A 90 -7.00 -8.46 -28.75
N SER A 91 -6.04 -8.99 -28.00
CA SER A 91 -5.52 -8.38 -26.78
C SER A 91 -4.02 -8.67 -26.65
N LYS A 92 -3.30 -7.87 -25.89
CA LYS A 92 -1.90 -8.09 -25.55
C LYS A 92 -1.59 -7.49 -24.18
N GLY A 93 -0.49 -7.93 -23.58
CA GLY A 93 -0.12 -7.45 -22.27
C GLY A 93 1.17 -8.04 -21.72
N HIS A 94 1.29 -7.93 -20.40
CA HIS A 94 2.45 -8.33 -19.62
C HIS A 94 2.07 -9.34 -18.54
N LEU A 95 2.97 -10.27 -18.25
CA LEU A 95 2.90 -11.16 -17.10
C LEU A 95 4.27 -11.15 -16.43
N SER A 96 4.36 -10.61 -15.21
CA SER A 96 5.64 -10.40 -14.56
C SER A 96 5.62 -10.76 -13.08
N ASN A 97 6.70 -11.36 -12.60
CA ASN A 97 7.01 -11.45 -11.18
C ASN A 97 8.29 -10.69 -10.86
N GLU A 98 8.62 -9.60 -11.55
CA GLU A 98 9.79 -8.79 -11.21
C GLU A 98 9.84 -8.45 -9.71
N ALA A 99 11.06 -8.33 -9.17
CA ALA A 99 11.24 -8.04 -7.74
C ALA A 99 10.55 -6.74 -7.32
N ARG A 100 10.45 -5.74 -8.20
CA ARG A 100 9.72 -4.48 -7.96
C ARG A 100 8.20 -4.62 -7.89
N ILE A 101 7.65 -5.68 -8.48
CA ILE A 101 6.21 -5.93 -8.55
C ILE A 101 5.78 -6.82 -7.38
N SER A 102 6.55 -7.87 -7.07
CA SER A 102 6.18 -8.84 -6.04
C SER A 102 7.34 -9.27 -5.15
N LYS A 103 7.07 -9.39 -3.85
CA LYS A 103 8.05 -9.86 -2.87
C LYS A 103 8.42 -11.34 -3.07
N ALA A 104 7.45 -12.21 -3.35
CA ALA A 104 7.70 -13.63 -3.54
C ALA A 104 7.72 -14.00 -5.04
N LYS A 105 8.66 -14.87 -5.44
CA LYS A 105 8.79 -15.35 -6.83
C LYS A 105 7.54 -16.07 -7.37
N ARG A 106 6.66 -16.54 -6.48
CA ARG A 106 5.41 -17.22 -6.81
C ARG A 106 4.23 -16.28 -7.07
N ASP A 107 4.39 -15.00 -6.78
CA ASP A 107 3.35 -14.00 -6.95
C ASP A 107 3.64 -13.21 -8.23
N TRP A 108 2.72 -13.28 -9.18
CA TRP A 108 2.82 -12.63 -10.49
C TRP A 108 1.72 -11.60 -10.66
N LEU A 109 1.94 -10.66 -11.55
CA LEU A 109 0.95 -9.68 -11.97
C LEU A 109 0.74 -9.83 -13.48
N CYS A 110 -0.51 -10.05 -13.89
CA CYS A 110 -0.92 -10.03 -15.28
C CYS A 110 -1.61 -8.70 -15.58
N GLU A 111 -1.12 -7.99 -16.60
CA GLU A 111 -1.64 -6.70 -17.03
C GLU A 111 -1.97 -6.78 -18.52
N ALA A 112 -3.14 -6.31 -18.92
CA ALA A 112 -3.47 -6.12 -20.33
C ALA A 112 -3.26 -4.66 -20.73
N GLU A 113 -2.84 -4.43 -21.98
CA GLU A 113 -2.79 -3.09 -22.55
C GLU A 113 -4.20 -2.59 -22.89
N ILE A 114 -4.43 -1.28 -22.76
CA ILE A 114 -5.71 -0.67 -23.17
C ILE A 114 -5.77 -0.61 -24.70
N GLY A 115 -6.87 -1.10 -25.28
CA GLY A 115 -7.17 -0.97 -26.71
C GLY A 115 -7.33 0.48 -27.15
N ALA A 116 -7.10 0.77 -28.44
CA ALA A 116 -7.19 2.14 -29.00
C ALA A 116 -8.60 2.75 -28.91
N ASP A 117 -9.62 1.92 -28.67
CA ASP A 117 -11.03 2.23 -28.47
C ASP A 117 -11.39 2.62 -27.02
N GLY A 118 -10.43 2.55 -26.09
CA GLY A 118 -10.61 2.95 -24.69
C GLY A 118 -11.50 2.00 -23.88
N THR A 119 -11.88 0.84 -24.42
CA THR A 119 -12.65 -0.15 -23.67
C THR A 119 -11.78 -0.79 -22.58
N GLN A 120 -12.19 -0.62 -21.32
CA GLN A 120 -11.48 -1.14 -20.14
C GLN A 120 -11.41 -2.67 -20.20
N GLN A 121 -10.20 -3.22 -20.36
CA GLN A 121 -9.91 -4.56 -19.86
C GLN A 121 -9.70 -4.50 -18.34
N SER A 122 -10.07 -5.58 -17.64
CA SER A 122 -9.95 -5.73 -16.19
C SER A 122 -8.60 -5.27 -15.63
N GLY A 123 -8.61 -4.72 -14.42
CA GLY A 123 -7.41 -4.31 -13.66
C GLY A 123 -6.29 -5.36 -13.62
N PRO A 124 -5.05 -4.97 -13.24
CA PRO A 124 -3.96 -5.90 -13.03
C PRO A 124 -4.42 -7.09 -12.19
N VAL A 125 -4.34 -8.29 -12.77
CA VAL A 125 -4.84 -9.51 -12.15
C VAL A 125 -3.68 -10.20 -11.43
N PRO A 126 -3.74 -10.38 -10.10
CA PRO A 126 -2.74 -11.12 -9.39
C PRO A 126 -2.82 -12.60 -9.77
N VAL A 127 -1.71 -13.16 -10.27
CA VAL A 127 -1.57 -14.57 -10.62
C VAL A 127 -0.65 -15.22 -9.59
N ALA A 128 -1.25 -15.81 -8.55
CA ALA A 128 -0.51 -16.37 -7.43
C ALA A 128 -0.38 -17.89 -7.54
N ILE A 129 0.84 -18.40 -7.66
CA ILE A 129 1.10 -19.84 -7.73
C ILE A 129 1.20 -20.42 -6.32
N ARG A 130 0.33 -21.38 -6.01
CA ARG A 130 0.27 -22.10 -4.72
C ARG A 130 0.26 -23.62 -4.95
N ARG A 131 1.38 -24.30 -4.64
CA ARG A 131 1.52 -25.76 -4.89
C ARG A 131 0.39 -26.61 -4.32
N TRP A 132 -0.06 -26.31 -3.10
CA TRP A 132 -1.15 -27.03 -2.45
C TRP A 132 -2.53 -26.90 -3.13
N ARG A 133 -2.74 -25.87 -3.96
CA ARG A 133 -3.98 -25.69 -4.75
C ARG A 133 -3.91 -26.26 -6.15
N HIS A 134 -2.72 -26.31 -6.75
CA HIS A 134 -2.57 -26.54 -8.20
C HIS A 134 -1.96 -27.91 -8.57
N GLY A 135 -1.71 -28.80 -7.60
CA GLY A 135 -1.23 -30.17 -7.85
C GLY A 135 0.21 -30.22 -8.38
N GLU A 136 0.59 -31.26 -9.14
CA GLU A 136 1.90 -31.40 -9.81
C GLU A 136 1.96 -30.67 -11.17
N ALA A 137 3.17 -30.48 -11.70
CA ALA A 137 3.37 -29.76 -12.96
C ALA A 137 2.91 -30.63 -14.13
N LYS A 138 1.92 -30.14 -14.90
CA LYS A 138 1.51 -30.77 -16.17
C LYS A 138 2.56 -30.48 -17.24
N GLU A 139 2.67 -31.38 -18.21
CA GLU A 139 3.53 -31.18 -19.38
C GLU A 139 3.18 -29.88 -20.12
N PRO A 140 4.15 -29.24 -20.80
CA PRO A 140 3.89 -28.04 -21.59
C PRO A 140 2.88 -28.38 -22.69
N HIS A 141 1.70 -27.77 -22.62
CA HIS A 141 0.66 -27.85 -23.63
C HIS A 141 0.40 -26.45 -24.19
N GLY A 142 -0.17 -26.39 -25.39
CA GLY A 142 -0.53 -25.11 -26.01
C GLY A 142 -1.44 -24.28 -25.08
N LEU A 143 -1.19 -22.98 -25.02
CA LEU A 143 -1.96 -22.02 -24.22
C LEU A 143 -3.27 -21.67 -24.91
N SER A 144 -4.17 -22.64 -25.06
CA SER A 144 -5.49 -22.43 -25.64
C SER A 144 -6.35 -21.56 -24.72
N CYS A 145 -7.00 -20.57 -25.31
CA CYS A 145 -7.80 -19.57 -24.62
C CYS A 145 -8.87 -19.05 -25.56
N SER A 146 -10.10 -19.53 -25.43
CA SER A 146 -11.25 -19.11 -26.25
C SER A 146 -11.96 -17.85 -25.71
N SER A 147 -11.58 -17.38 -24.51
CA SER A 147 -12.21 -16.22 -23.86
C SER A 147 -11.15 -15.27 -23.29
N SER A 148 -11.36 -13.97 -23.46
CA SER A 148 -10.49 -12.92 -22.90
C SER A 148 -10.49 -12.91 -21.37
N VAL A 149 -11.58 -13.35 -20.74
CA VAL A 149 -11.77 -13.34 -19.28
C VAL A 149 -10.93 -14.43 -18.59
N THR A 150 -10.42 -15.41 -19.34
CA THR A 150 -9.65 -16.54 -18.79
C THR A 150 -8.15 -16.46 -19.08
N ILE A 151 -7.68 -15.36 -19.69
CA ILE A 151 -6.27 -15.19 -20.06
C ILE A 151 -5.35 -15.35 -18.85
N ASP A 152 -5.70 -14.77 -17.70
CA ASP A 152 -4.96 -14.89 -16.44
C ASP A 152 -4.82 -16.34 -15.97
N LYS A 153 -5.88 -17.15 -16.13
CA LYS A 153 -5.89 -18.58 -15.77
C LYS A 153 -4.98 -19.39 -16.68
N VAL A 154 -4.98 -19.11 -17.98
CA VAL A 154 -4.10 -19.78 -18.95
C VAL A 154 -2.64 -19.41 -18.69
N LEU A 155 -2.38 -18.15 -18.37
CA LEU A 155 -1.07 -17.61 -18.01
C LEU A 155 -0.52 -18.13 -16.67
N GLN A 156 -1.31 -18.87 -15.88
CA GLN A 156 -0.79 -19.58 -14.70
C GLN A 156 0.24 -20.65 -15.09
N ALA A 157 0.11 -21.28 -16.25
CA ALA A 157 1.03 -22.31 -16.71
C ALA A 157 2.48 -21.79 -16.86
N PRO A 158 2.76 -20.72 -17.63
CA PRO A 158 4.11 -20.15 -17.70
C PRO A 158 4.58 -19.53 -16.38
N ALA A 159 3.70 -18.85 -15.63
CA ALA A 159 4.02 -18.34 -14.30
C ALA A 159 4.49 -19.45 -13.35
N ARG A 160 3.82 -20.61 -13.40
CA ARG A 160 4.19 -21.80 -12.63
C ARG A 160 5.53 -22.38 -13.09
N TRP A 161 5.72 -22.55 -14.40
CA TRP A 161 6.98 -23.05 -14.98
C TRP A 161 8.19 -22.25 -14.47
N ALA A 162 8.06 -20.94 -14.43
CA ALA A 162 9.08 -20.01 -13.93
C ALA A 162 9.22 -20.05 -12.40
N THR A 163 8.10 -20.12 -11.68
CA THR A 163 8.08 -20.22 -10.20
C THR A 163 8.77 -21.48 -9.71
N ASP A 164 8.51 -22.63 -10.33
CA ASP A 164 9.09 -23.92 -9.93
C ASP A 164 10.60 -23.96 -10.17
N ARG A 165 11.10 -23.20 -11.16
CA ARG A 165 12.53 -22.96 -11.41
C ARG A 165 13.14 -21.84 -10.56
N LYS A 166 12.36 -21.22 -9.67
CA LYS A 166 12.75 -20.07 -8.84
C LYS A 166 13.28 -18.90 -9.67
N LEU A 167 12.72 -18.67 -10.86
CA LEU A 167 13.10 -17.58 -11.76
C LEU A 167 12.26 -16.32 -11.50
N ARG A 168 12.85 -15.16 -11.80
CA ARG A 168 12.16 -13.89 -11.95
C ARG A 168 12.14 -13.57 -13.44
N LEU A 169 10.98 -13.48 -14.06
CA LEU A 169 10.81 -13.27 -15.50
C LEU A 169 9.72 -12.22 -15.76
N HIS A 170 9.86 -11.54 -16.88
CA HIS A 170 8.82 -10.72 -17.48
C HIS A 170 8.43 -11.34 -18.83
N PHE A 171 7.16 -11.68 -19.01
CA PHE A 171 6.63 -12.15 -20.28
C PHE A 171 5.79 -11.07 -20.96
N GLU A 172 5.94 -10.96 -22.29
CA GLU A 172 4.94 -10.31 -23.15
C GLU A 172 4.04 -11.38 -23.75
N TRP A 173 2.74 -11.11 -23.74
CA TRP A 173 1.76 -12.03 -24.30
C TRP A 173 0.83 -11.34 -25.31
N VAL A 174 0.39 -12.11 -26.31
CA VAL A 174 -0.58 -11.71 -27.33
C VAL A 174 -1.68 -12.75 -27.40
N TRP A 175 -2.94 -12.33 -27.38
CA TRP A 175 -4.11 -13.19 -27.54
C TRP A 175 -4.76 -12.96 -28.90
N ASP A 176 -4.91 -14.03 -29.69
CA ASP A 176 -5.47 -13.97 -31.06
C ASP A 176 -6.98 -14.30 -31.14
N GLY A 177 -7.58 -14.71 -30.01
CA GLY A 177 -8.97 -15.19 -29.92
C GLY A 177 -9.09 -16.67 -29.56
N ASN A 178 -8.06 -17.47 -29.85
CA ASN A 178 -8.02 -18.91 -29.61
C ASN A 178 -6.82 -19.34 -28.76
N PHE A 179 -5.71 -18.61 -28.83
CA PHE A 179 -4.46 -18.92 -28.14
C PHE A 179 -3.85 -17.66 -27.51
N VAL A 180 -3.19 -17.86 -26.37
CA VAL A 180 -2.28 -16.87 -25.77
C VAL A 180 -0.85 -17.22 -26.17
N TRP A 181 -0.21 -16.34 -26.92
CA TRP A 181 1.16 -16.48 -27.40
C TRP A 181 2.10 -15.71 -26.48
N LEU A 182 3.13 -16.36 -25.95
CA LEU A 182 4.24 -15.66 -25.30
C LEU A 182 5.22 -15.22 -26.38
N VAL A 183 5.36 -13.91 -26.56
CA VAL A 183 6.14 -13.32 -27.66
C VAL A 183 7.50 -12.76 -27.19
N GLN A 184 7.69 -12.62 -25.87
CA GLN A 184 8.96 -12.25 -25.25
C GLN A 184 9.01 -12.80 -23.82
N GLY A 185 10.21 -13.10 -23.32
CA GLY A 185 10.45 -13.60 -21.98
C GLY A 185 11.82 -13.18 -21.45
N ASP A 186 11.85 -12.14 -20.62
CA ASP A 186 13.09 -11.51 -20.16
C ASP A 186 13.44 -11.95 -18.74
N LEU A 187 14.66 -12.46 -18.54
CA LEU A 187 15.18 -12.81 -17.22
C LEU A 187 15.46 -11.54 -16.42
N CYS A 188 14.82 -11.41 -15.24
CA CYS A 188 15.05 -10.28 -14.36
C CYS A 188 16.29 -10.56 -13.50
N THR A 189 17.47 -10.16 -13.99
CA THR A 189 18.70 -10.18 -13.20
C THR A 189 18.64 -9.09 -12.12
N SER A 190 19.03 -9.44 -10.90
CA SER A 190 19.14 -8.48 -9.81
C SER A 190 20.61 -8.10 -9.66
N ILE A 191 20.91 -6.81 -9.80
CA ILE A 191 22.22 -6.26 -9.47
C ILE A 191 22.30 -6.13 -7.95
N GLU A 192 23.37 -6.61 -7.33
CA GLU A 192 23.56 -6.49 -5.89
C GLU A 192 23.73 -5.02 -5.46
N GLY A 193 23.42 -4.72 -4.20
CA GLY A 193 23.53 -3.37 -3.66
C GLY A 193 24.19 -3.34 -2.29
N ILE A 194 24.20 -2.17 -1.67
CA ILE A 194 24.80 -1.91 -0.37
C ILE A 194 23.75 -2.15 0.73
N ASP A 195 24.16 -2.76 1.84
CA ASP A 195 23.28 -2.87 3.01
C ASP A 195 23.04 -1.46 3.57
N PRO A 196 21.79 -1.00 3.71
CA PRO A 196 21.51 0.31 4.32
C PRO A 196 22.17 0.53 5.69
N ARG A 197 22.48 -0.52 6.44
CA ARG A 197 23.17 -0.39 7.74
C ARG A 197 24.67 -0.21 7.63
N SER A 198 25.29 -0.66 6.53
CA SER A 198 26.74 -0.51 6.32
C SER A 198 27.15 0.90 5.89
N VAL A 199 26.19 1.82 5.71
CA VAL A 199 26.48 3.24 5.46
C VAL A 199 26.79 3.99 6.76
N LEU A 200 26.52 3.39 7.91
CA LEU A 200 26.94 3.94 9.19
C LEU A 200 28.47 3.85 9.31
N PRO A 201 29.13 4.90 9.83
CA PRO A 201 30.55 4.80 10.17
C PRO A 201 30.73 3.79 11.31
N GLU A 202 31.91 3.16 11.38
CA GLU A 202 32.26 2.24 12.48
C GLU A 202 32.32 2.96 13.83
N HIS A 203 32.81 4.20 13.82
CA HIS A 203 32.89 5.06 14.99
C HIS A 203 32.48 6.50 14.65
N VAL A 204 31.80 7.14 15.60
CA VAL A 204 31.52 8.57 15.58
C VAL A 204 32.40 9.21 16.63
N VAL A 205 33.48 9.83 16.16
CA VAL A 205 34.44 10.49 17.04
C VAL A 205 33.74 11.63 17.79
N SER A 206 33.78 11.57 19.12
CA SER A 206 33.25 12.60 20.01
C SER A 206 34.34 13.64 20.27
N LEU A 207 34.10 14.89 19.88
CA LEU A 207 35.01 16.00 20.20
C LEU A 207 34.50 16.82 21.38
N ALA A 208 35.44 17.23 22.22
CA ALA A 208 35.26 18.42 23.04
C ALA A 208 34.96 19.62 22.13
N ALA A 209 34.18 20.59 22.61
CA ALA A 209 33.82 21.78 21.83
C ALA A 209 35.10 22.39 21.22
N PRO A 210 35.21 22.47 19.88
CA PRO A 210 36.42 22.94 19.25
C PRO A 210 36.63 24.40 19.62
N ASP A 211 37.86 24.76 19.97
CA ASP A 211 38.24 26.15 20.18
C ASP A 211 38.17 26.88 18.84
N ILE A 212 37.15 27.72 18.64
CA ILE A 212 36.82 28.40 17.38
C ILE A 212 36.75 29.91 17.59
N SER A 213 37.07 30.67 16.55
CA SER A 213 37.39 32.09 16.66
C SER A 213 36.45 33.02 15.86
N LYS A 214 36.08 32.62 14.64
CA LYS A 214 35.16 33.34 13.75
C LYS A 214 33.78 32.69 13.75
N PHE A 215 33.73 31.36 13.71
CA PHE A 215 32.51 30.62 14.01
C PHE A 215 32.25 30.69 15.52
N ARG A 216 30.97 30.70 15.89
CA ARG A 216 30.55 30.69 17.29
C ARG A 216 29.52 29.60 17.54
N LEU A 217 29.44 29.11 18.77
CA LEU A 217 28.34 28.23 19.17
C LEU A 217 27.02 28.99 19.09
N ALA A 218 25.97 28.31 18.62
CA ALA A 218 24.63 28.88 18.62
C ALA A 218 24.15 29.14 20.05
N ASP A 219 23.66 30.34 20.32
CA ASP A 219 23.15 30.76 21.61
C ASP A 219 21.61 30.93 21.61
N GLY A 220 21.03 31.21 22.77
CA GLY A 220 19.58 31.37 22.91
C GLY A 220 18.96 32.44 22.01
N GLY A 221 19.73 33.47 21.63
CA GLY A 221 19.32 34.49 20.67
C GLY A 221 19.20 33.91 19.26
N ASP A 222 20.16 33.11 18.82
CA ASP A 222 20.12 32.43 17.52
C ASP A 222 18.92 31.48 17.39
N PHE A 223 18.64 30.72 18.46
CA PHE A 223 17.48 29.82 18.52
C PHE A 223 16.13 30.54 18.48
N ALA A 224 16.08 31.82 18.88
CA ALA A 224 14.89 32.65 18.75
C ALA A 224 14.81 33.34 17.37
N LYS A 225 15.97 33.66 16.79
CA LYS A 225 16.11 34.46 15.58
C LYS A 225 15.99 33.66 14.29
N TYR A 226 16.67 32.51 14.21
CA TYR A 226 16.75 31.71 12.98
C TYR A 226 15.76 30.55 13.00
N ARG A 227 14.96 30.44 11.94
CA ARG A 227 13.88 29.46 11.81
C ARG A 227 14.38 28.02 11.96
N LYS A 228 15.51 27.67 11.34
CA LYS A 228 16.06 26.31 11.41
C LYS A 228 16.49 25.94 12.83
N LEU A 229 16.99 26.91 13.60
CA LEU A 229 17.34 26.69 15.01
C LEU A 229 16.10 26.70 15.90
N ALA A 230 15.09 27.52 15.62
CA ALA A 230 13.82 27.51 16.36
C ALA A 230 13.18 26.10 16.38
N ASN A 231 13.26 25.36 15.27
CA ASN A 231 12.84 23.96 15.23
C ASN A 231 13.63 23.11 16.24
N ALA A 232 14.95 23.23 16.23
CA ALA A 232 15.84 22.50 17.12
C ALA A 232 15.58 22.83 18.60
N LYS A 233 15.34 24.11 18.94
CA LYS A 233 14.93 24.52 20.29
C LYS A 233 13.68 23.77 20.77
N MET A 234 12.66 23.69 19.91
CA MET A 234 11.42 22.99 20.23
C MET A 234 11.65 21.50 20.53
N TYR A 235 12.57 20.85 19.82
CA TYR A 235 12.89 19.44 20.08
C TYR A 235 13.59 19.26 21.43
N GLY A 236 14.48 20.19 21.79
CA GLY A 236 15.09 20.25 23.13
C GLY A 236 14.05 20.36 24.24
N GLU A 237 13.08 21.25 24.08
CA GLU A 237 11.95 21.41 25.01
C GLU A 237 11.00 20.21 25.06
N LEU A 238 11.03 19.33 24.06
CA LEU A 238 10.30 18.06 24.01
C LEU A 238 11.12 16.89 24.59
N GLY A 239 12.33 17.15 25.09
CA GLY A 239 13.18 16.17 25.76
C GLY A 239 14.26 15.53 24.87
N TYR A 240 14.41 15.97 23.62
CA TYR A 240 15.45 15.43 22.74
C TYR A 240 16.79 16.14 22.96
N LYS A 241 17.89 15.37 22.94
CA LYS A 241 19.23 15.93 22.90
C LYS A 241 19.52 16.50 21.52
N VAL A 242 19.52 17.83 21.42
CA VAL A 242 19.77 18.57 20.19
C VAL A 242 21.28 18.58 19.87
N PRO A 243 21.70 18.44 18.61
CA PRO A 243 23.10 18.57 18.22
C PRO A 243 23.65 19.97 18.46
N THR A 244 24.97 20.07 18.53
CA THR A 244 25.67 21.35 18.57
C THR A 244 25.57 22.03 17.20
N PHE A 245 25.19 23.31 17.21
CA PHE A 245 25.18 24.17 16.02
C PHE A 245 26.24 25.26 16.15
N TYR A 246 26.89 25.57 15.03
CA TYR A 246 27.84 26.65 14.89
C TYR A 246 27.28 27.68 13.91
N VAL A 247 27.40 28.96 14.23
CA VAL A 247 26.86 30.07 13.44
C VAL A 247 28.01 30.93 12.91
N LEU A 248 27.89 31.34 11.65
CA LEU A 248 28.64 32.44 11.07
C LEU A 248 27.64 33.41 10.43
N ASP A 249 27.52 34.60 11.00
CA ASP A 249 26.59 35.66 10.61
C ASP A 249 27.29 36.98 10.25
N SER A 250 28.63 37.01 10.31
CA SER A 250 29.43 38.15 9.86
C SER A 250 29.45 38.23 8.33
N GLU A 251 28.90 39.32 7.77
CA GLU A 251 28.87 39.56 6.33
C GLU A 251 30.28 39.57 5.70
N ASP A 252 31.26 40.17 6.39
CA ASP A 252 32.65 40.20 5.93
C ASP A 252 33.28 38.81 5.90
N ALA A 253 33.11 38.00 6.95
CA ALA A 253 33.65 36.65 6.99
C ALA A 253 32.99 35.73 5.94
N ILE A 254 31.69 35.87 5.73
CA ILE A 254 30.98 35.14 4.66
C ILE A 254 31.50 35.58 3.29
N LEU A 255 31.71 36.88 3.07
CA LEU A 255 32.25 37.40 1.82
C LEU A 255 33.66 36.83 1.55
N GLN A 256 34.54 36.79 2.55
CA GLN A 256 35.88 36.18 2.43
C GLN A 256 35.81 34.71 1.98
N LEU A 257 34.86 33.93 2.50
CA LEU A 257 34.65 32.53 2.08
C LEU A 257 34.18 32.44 0.62
N LEU A 258 33.27 33.32 0.20
CA LEU A 258 32.72 33.34 -1.15
C LEU A 258 33.76 33.80 -2.19
N THR A 259 34.62 34.76 -1.85
CA THR A 259 35.69 35.26 -2.73
C THR A 259 36.91 34.35 -2.75
N GLY A 260 37.01 33.43 -1.80
CA GLY A 260 38.09 32.47 -1.70
C GLY A 260 39.39 33.00 -1.08
N ASP A 261 39.28 34.05 -0.26
CA ASP A 261 40.40 34.65 0.48
C ASP A 261 40.08 34.68 1.99
N PRO A 262 39.94 33.51 2.64
CA PRO A 262 39.63 33.44 4.07
C PRO A 262 40.81 33.86 4.93
N SER A 263 40.54 34.64 5.98
CA SER A 263 41.52 34.89 7.06
C SER A 263 42.08 33.58 7.67
N ALA A 264 43.27 33.66 8.26
CA ALA A 264 43.95 32.51 8.86
C ALA A 264 43.09 31.88 9.99
N GLU A 265 42.39 32.71 10.76
CA GLU A 265 41.45 32.29 11.80
C GLU A 265 40.26 31.51 11.21
N LEU A 266 39.69 31.98 10.10
CA LEU A 266 38.54 31.34 9.46
C LEU A 266 38.92 29.99 8.83
N SER A 267 40.11 29.92 8.24
CA SER A 267 40.68 28.67 7.72
C SER A 267 40.97 27.66 8.84
N ALA A 268 41.48 28.14 9.99
CA ALA A 268 41.72 27.30 11.16
C ALA A 268 40.41 26.76 11.76
N ASP A 269 39.37 27.59 11.84
CA ASP A 269 38.04 27.16 12.27
C ASP A 269 37.46 26.10 11.33
N LEU A 270 37.53 26.31 10.01
CA LEU A 270 37.06 25.33 9.02
C LEU A 270 37.83 24.00 9.14
N ALA A 271 39.15 24.04 9.32
CA ALA A 271 39.94 22.83 9.53
C ALA A 271 39.50 22.04 10.77
N LYS A 272 39.17 22.73 11.87
CA LYS A 272 38.65 22.11 13.10
C LYS A 272 37.25 21.55 12.91
N LEU A 273 36.36 22.30 12.25
CA LEU A 273 34.97 21.90 12.02
C LEU A 273 34.86 20.72 11.04
N THR A 274 35.68 20.71 9.99
CA THR A 274 35.72 19.66 8.95
C THR A 274 36.54 18.43 9.33
N ALA A 275 37.21 18.43 10.49
CA ALA A 275 37.79 17.22 11.06
C ALA A 275 36.76 16.10 11.27
N HIS A 276 35.47 16.45 11.24
CA HIS A 276 34.32 15.56 11.21
C HIS A 276 33.45 15.97 10.03
N PRO A 277 32.62 15.04 9.49
CA PRO A 277 31.71 15.39 8.41
C PRO A 277 30.82 16.58 8.78
N LEU A 278 31.10 17.73 8.16
CA LEU A 278 30.45 19.01 8.43
C LEU A 278 29.36 19.25 7.40
N VAL A 279 28.16 19.62 7.84
CA VAL A 279 27.07 20.06 6.98
C VAL A 279 26.82 21.54 7.22
N VAL A 280 26.94 22.34 6.16
CA VAL A 280 26.70 23.78 6.16
C VAL A 280 25.31 24.04 5.60
N ARG A 281 24.44 24.65 6.42
CA ARG A 281 23.10 25.10 6.03
C ARG A 281 23.07 26.62 5.94
N THR A 282 22.23 27.15 5.06
CA THR A 282 21.94 28.58 5.02
C THR A 282 20.59 28.91 5.65
N ASP A 283 20.49 30.03 6.35
CA ASP A 283 19.22 30.62 6.82
C ASP A 283 19.33 32.15 6.69
N GLY A 284 18.30 32.91 7.05
CA GLY A 284 18.40 34.36 7.03
C GLY A 284 17.10 35.09 7.35
N GLU A 285 17.24 36.33 7.81
CA GLU A 285 16.10 37.17 8.16
C GLU A 285 15.47 37.83 6.93
N GLY A 286 14.14 37.91 6.92
CA GLY A 286 13.41 38.61 5.86
C GLY A 286 13.54 38.00 4.46
N ILE A 287 14.00 36.76 4.33
CA ILE A 287 13.90 35.98 3.10
C ILE A 287 12.41 35.62 2.89
N PRO A 288 11.79 35.86 1.73
CA PRO A 288 10.40 35.50 1.45
C PRO A 288 10.10 34.00 1.62
N ALA A 289 8.88 33.63 2.01
CA ALA A 289 8.52 32.25 2.35
C ALA A 289 8.70 31.28 1.16
N GLU A 290 8.41 31.74 -0.04
CA GLU A 290 8.57 31.03 -1.31
C GLU A 290 10.02 30.74 -1.67
N LEU A 291 10.97 31.58 -1.22
CA LEU A 291 12.41 31.39 -1.42
C LEU A 291 13.08 30.63 -0.27
N ARG A 292 12.36 30.38 0.83
CA ARG A 292 12.88 29.59 1.97
C ARG A 292 12.87 28.09 1.70
N GLN A 293 12.04 27.62 0.77
CA GLN A 293 11.97 26.21 0.42
C GLN A 293 13.27 25.82 -0.30
N MET A 294 13.98 24.84 0.25
CA MET A 294 15.26 24.34 -0.27
C MET A 294 16.45 25.33 -0.30
N LEU A 295 16.54 26.24 0.68
CA LEU A 295 17.74 27.08 0.88
C LEU A 295 19.05 26.27 0.76
N PRO A 296 20.13 26.86 0.18
CA PRO A 296 21.37 26.14 -0.12
C PRO A 296 21.97 25.42 1.09
N ARG A 297 22.53 24.24 0.82
CA ARG A 297 23.19 23.39 1.80
C ARG A 297 24.30 22.58 1.14
N SER A 298 25.37 22.31 1.88
CA SER A 298 26.43 21.37 1.48
C SER A 298 26.00 19.93 1.72
N ASP A 299 26.62 18.98 1.03
CA ASP A 299 26.64 17.60 1.51
C ASP A 299 27.59 17.50 2.72
N GLU A 300 28.28 16.38 2.92
CA GLU A 300 29.30 16.27 3.98
C GLU A 300 30.65 16.84 3.52
N LEU A 301 31.12 17.86 4.23
CA LEU A 301 32.43 18.44 4.04
C LEU A 301 33.40 17.81 5.05
N ARG A 302 34.32 16.98 4.55
CA ARG A 302 35.27 16.19 5.37
C ARG A 302 36.69 16.77 5.40
N THR A 303 36.94 17.86 4.68
CA THR A 303 38.23 18.57 4.68
C THR A 303 38.00 20.08 4.54
N CYS A 304 38.99 20.86 4.99
CA CYS A 304 38.97 22.31 4.82
C CYS A 304 38.95 22.70 3.33
N GLU A 305 39.70 21.99 2.50
CA GLU A 305 39.71 22.19 1.04
C GLU A 305 38.33 21.96 0.42
N ALA A 306 37.64 20.88 0.78
CA ALA A 306 36.29 20.61 0.29
C ALA A 306 35.32 21.71 0.71
N ALA A 307 35.42 22.20 1.96
CA ALA A 307 34.59 23.31 2.43
C ALA A 307 34.86 24.60 1.65
N LEU A 308 36.12 24.96 1.44
CA LEU A 308 36.48 26.14 0.66
C LEU A 308 36.01 26.04 -0.79
N ASN A 309 36.14 24.86 -1.42
CA ASN A 309 35.62 24.62 -2.76
C ASN A 309 34.10 24.85 -2.82
N TRP A 310 33.37 24.29 -1.85
CA TRP A 310 31.92 24.47 -1.77
C TRP A 310 31.53 25.96 -1.62
N PHE A 311 32.22 26.71 -0.77
CA PHE A 311 31.98 28.15 -0.60
C PHE A 311 32.31 28.98 -1.84
N GLN A 312 33.38 28.64 -2.56
CA GLN A 312 33.85 29.41 -3.72
C GLN A 312 33.12 29.08 -5.01
N ARG A 313 32.66 27.83 -5.18
CA ARG A 313 32.14 27.33 -6.46
C ARG A 313 30.66 27.03 -6.42
N GLU A 314 30.21 26.26 -5.42
CA GLU A 314 28.84 25.77 -5.37
C GLU A 314 27.86 26.76 -4.73
N LEU A 315 28.22 27.33 -3.58
CA LEU A 315 27.34 28.22 -2.85
C LEU A 315 26.95 29.47 -3.68
N PRO A 316 27.86 30.16 -4.40
CA PRO A 316 27.51 31.33 -5.19
C PRO A 316 26.47 31.01 -6.29
N GLN A 317 26.62 29.88 -6.96
CA GLN A 317 25.66 29.41 -7.98
C GLN A 317 24.28 29.18 -7.37
N LYS A 318 24.23 28.53 -6.20
CA LYS A 318 22.97 28.27 -5.48
C LYS A 318 22.36 29.54 -4.88
N LEU A 319 23.16 30.54 -4.52
CA LEU A 319 22.70 31.83 -4.01
C LEU A 319 22.15 32.76 -5.09
N ALA A 320 22.52 32.56 -6.36
CA ALA A 320 22.05 33.40 -7.47
C ALA A 320 20.51 33.47 -7.54
N VAL A 321 19.83 32.37 -7.20
CA VAL A 321 18.35 32.26 -7.17
C VAL A 321 17.73 33.21 -6.13
N LEU A 322 18.46 33.59 -5.07
CA LEU A 322 17.97 34.47 -4.01
C LEU A 322 18.09 35.96 -4.35
N GLY A 323 18.75 36.31 -5.45
CA GLY A 323 18.92 37.70 -5.89
C GLY A 323 19.47 38.61 -4.78
N THR A 324 18.77 39.71 -4.50
CA THR A 324 19.19 40.69 -3.47
C THR A 324 19.14 40.15 -2.04
N HIS A 325 18.44 39.03 -1.79
CA HIS A 325 18.36 38.41 -0.47
C HIS A 325 19.60 37.58 -0.12
N ALA A 326 20.50 37.30 -1.08
CA ALA A 326 21.73 36.55 -0.83
C ALA A 326 22.62 37.20 0.26
N LYS A 327 22.61 38.54 0.36
CA LYS A 327 23.36 39.29 1.40
C LYS A 327 22.82 39.09 2.82
N LYS A 328 21.61 38.55 2.97
CA LYS A 328 20.96 38.30 4.27
C LYS A 328 21.21 36.88 4.79
N ILE A 329 22.03 36.10 4.09
CA ILE A 329 22.29 34.71 4.42
C ILE A 329 23.24 34.62 5.60
N VAL A 330 22.92 33.72 6.52
CA VAL A 330 23.80 33.25 7.59
C VAL A 330 24.10 31.79 7.40
N LEU A 331 25.26 31.35 7.89
CA LEU A 331 25.66 29.95 7.87
C LEU A 331 25.36 29.31 9.23
N ILE A 332 24.67 28.18 9.19
CA ILE A 332 24.40 27.31 10.34
C ILE A 332 25.04 25.96 10.04
N CYS A 333 26.13 25.66 10.74
CA CYS A 333 26.88 24.43 10.57
C CYS A 333 26.51 23.44 11.69
N HIS A 334 26.47 22.16 11.33
CA HIS A 334 26.36 21.07 12.29
C HIS A 334 27.12 19.85 11.75
N HIS A 335 27.52 18.94 12.64
CA HIS A 335 28.09 17.68 12.20
C HIS A 335 27.00 16.74 11.67
N PHE A 336 27.36 15.93 10.68
CA PHE A 336 26.45 14.95 10.08
C PHE A 336 25.98 13.95 11.13
N LEU A 337 24.68 13.64 11.10
CA LEU A 337 24.07 12.67 12.02
C LEU A 337 23.89 11.33 11.28
N PRO A 338 24.75 10.32 11.52
CA PRO A 338 24.65 9.05 10.83
C PRO A 338 23.43 8.26 11.32
N ALA A 339 22.54 7.94 10.38
CA ALA A 339 21.30 7.20 10.60
C ALA A 339 21.06 6.21 9.47
N VAL A 340 20.46 5.05 9.76
CA VAL A 340 20.19 4.00 8.77
C VAL A 340 19.07 4.40 7.81
N ALA A 341 18.11 5.17 8.31
CA ALA A 341 16.92 5.59 7.57
C ALA A 341 16.45 6.98 8.01
N SER A 342 15.51 7.52 7.24
CA SER A 342 14.84 8.77 7.54
C SER A 342 13.35 8.66 7.23
N ALA A 343 12.56 9.54 7.84
CA ALA A 343 11.12 9.59 7.62
C ALA A 343 10.59 11.01 7.54
N TRP A 344 9.53 11.21 6.77
CA TRP A 344 8.65 12.37 6.85
C TRP A 344 7.34 11.95 7.51
N CYS A 345 6.93 12.71 8.51
CA CYS A 345 5.74 12.46 9.31
C CYS A 345 4.77 13.62 9.17
N MET A 346 3.58 13.38 8.62
CA MET A 346 2.49 14.36 8.59
C MET A 346 1.59 14.16 9.81
N ALA A 347 1.47 15.21 10.61
CA ALA A 347 0.61 15.23 11.78
C ALA A 347 -0.25 16.50 11.81
N GLU A 348 -1.45 16.40 12.38
CA GLU A 348 -2.36 17.52 12.57
C GLU A 348 -2.72 17.64 14.06
N PRO A 349 -2.94 18.87 14.58
CA PRO A 349 -3.25 19.06 15.99
C PRO A 349 -4.54 18.33 16.40
N THR A 350 -5.56 18.43 15.55
CA THR A 350 -6.93 17.98 15.83
C THR A 350 -7.29 16.65 15.17
N LYS A 351 -6.34 15.92 14.59
CA LYS A 351 -6.59 14.58 14.05
C LYS A 351 -5.77 13.53 14.78
N ARG A 352 -6.37 12.36 14.97
CA ARG A 352 -5.72 11.21 15.60
C ARG A 352 -4.77 10.45 14.66
N MET A 353 -5.03 10.51 13.36
CA MET A 353 -4.23 9.80 12.35
C MET A 353 -2.93 10.53 12.06
N VAL A 354 -1.81 9.80 12.13
CA VAL A 354 -0.48 10.27 11.76
C VAL A 354 0.05 9.42 10.62
N ARG A 355 0.54 10.07 9.56
CA ARG A 355 1.14 9.38 8.40
C ARG A 355 2.66 9.48 8.47
N ILE A 356 3.35 8.37 8.29
CA ILE A 356 4.81 8.28 8.27
C ILE A 356 5.24 7.69 6.93
N GLU A 357 6.05 8.42 6.17
CA GLU A 357 6.71 7.99 4.94
C GLU A 357 8.19 7.80 5.25
N SER A 358 8.78 6.62 4.99
CA SER A 358 10.16 6.35 5.38
C SER A 358 10.96 5.53 4.37
N LEU A 359 12.24 5.91 4.21
CA LEU A 359 13.19 5.29 3.29
C LEU A 359 14.55 5.10 3.98
N TRP A 360 15.33 4.16 3.45
CA TRP A 360 16.74 4.01 3.82
C TRP A 360 17.54 5.30 3.56
N GLY A 361 18.61 5.51 4.33
CA GLY A 361 19.48 6.67 4.23
C GLY A 361 18.81 8.02 4.50
N ILE A 362 19.28 9.05 3.80
CA ILE A 362 18.91 10.45 4.06
C ILE A 362 17.57 10.85 3.38
N PRO A 363 16.88 11.89 3.87
CA PRO A 363 15.50 12.18 3.47
C PRO A 363 15.31 12.58 2.00
N GLU A 364 16.37 13.02 1.33
CA GLU A 364 16.38 13.33 -0.10
C GLU A 364 15.91 12.16 -0.98
N GLY A 365 16.16 10.91 -0.57
CA GLY A 365 15.72 9.76 -1.35
C GLY A 365 14.20 9.68 -1.50
N MET A 366 13.45 10.13 -0.48
CA MET A 366 11.98 10.13 -0.51
C MET A 366 11.41 11.14 -1.51
N TYR A 367 12.22 12.06 -2.04
CA TYR A 367 11.75 12.98 -3.09
C TYR A 367 11.43 12.21 -4.37
N TRP A 368 12.12 11.10 -4.62
CA TRP A 368 12.07 10.44 -5.92
C TRP A 368 11.86 8.93 -5.86
N TYR A 369 12.19 8.26 -4.76
CA TYR A 369 12.18 6.80 -4.72
C TYR A 369 10.99 6.22 -3.95
N PRO A 370 10.55 4.99 -4.29
CA PRO A 370 9.61 4.25 -3.48
C PRO A 370 10.09 4.15 -2.03
N HIS A 371 9.17 4.29 -1.09
CA HIS A 371 9.40 4.35 0.36
C HIS A 371 8.28 3.61 1.07
N ASP A 372 8.49 3.21 2.33
CA ASP A 372 7.42 2.59 3.11
C ASP A 372 6.44 3.66 3.61
N ILE A 373 5.18 3.27 3.77
CA ILE A 373 4.14 4.14 4.32
C ILE A 373 3.53 3.44 5.52
N PHE A 374 3.38 4.18 6.61
CA PHE A 374 2.72 3.74 7.83
C PHE A 374 1.66 4.76 8.23
N GLU A 375 0.52 4.29 8.71
CA GLU A 375 -0.50 5.13 9.31
C GLU A 375 -0.71 4.68 10.75
N VAL A 376 -0.55 5.61 11.68
CA VAL A 376 -0.65 5.36 13.13
C VAL A 376 -1.91 6.06 13.64
N ASP A 377 -2.81 5.28 14.22
CA ASP A 377 -3.97 5.78 14.93
C ASP A 377 -3.62 6.01 16.40
N THR A 378 -3.58 7.28 16.80
CA THR A 378 -3.28 7.68 18.18
C THR A 378 -4.50 7.61 19.12
N LEU A 379 -5.64 7.08 18.64
CA LEU A 379 -6.88 6.76 19.35
C LEU A 379 -7.68 7.93 19.92
N ASP A 380 -7.05 9.06 20.21
CA ASP A 380 -7.70 10.25 20.77
C ASP A 380 -7.21 11.53 20.06
N VAL A 381 -8.12 12.45 19.80
CA VAL A 381 -7.81 13.78 19.24
C VAL A 381 -7.08 14.65 20.28
N ASN A 382 -7.30 14.46 21.57
CA ASN A 382 -6.50 15.10 22.61
C ASN A 382 -5.16 14.37 22.75
N ILE A 383 -4.06 15.10 22.55
CA ILE A 383 -2.71 14.52 22.57
C ILE A 383 -2.28 14.03 23.97
N ASP A 384 -2.75 14.65 25.04
CA ASP A 384 -2.40 14.26 26.41
C ASP A 384 -3.09 12.94 26.76
N ASN A 385 -4.36 12.76 26.37
CA ASN A 385 -5.07 11.49 26.49
C ASN A 385 -4.40 10.40 25.64
N ALA A 386 -4.03 10.72 24.40
CA ALA A 386 -3.35 9.79 23.50
C ALA A 386 -1.99 9.35 24.07
N ALA A 387 -1.24 10.28 24.69
CA ALA A 387 0.08 10.00 25.26
C ALA A 387 0.05 9.00 26.43
N VAL A 388 -1.06 8.87 27.14
CA VAL A 388 -1.23 7.85 28.20
C VAL A 388 -1.42 6.45 27.61
N ARG A 389 -1.86 6.35 26.35
CA ARG A 389 -2.27 5.11 25.68
C ARG A 389 -1.35 4.68 24.55
N THR A 390 -0.08 5.09 24.57
CA THR A 390 0.89 4.82 23.50
C THR A 390 1.08 3.34 23.17
N GLY A 391 0.89 2.44 24.15
CA GLY A 391 0.94 0.99 23.96
C GLY A 391 -0.26 0.40 23.21
N ASP A 392 -1.38 1.10 23.16
CA ASP A 392 -2.61 0.67 22.48
C ASP A 392 -2.65 1.10 21.00
N PHE A 393 -1.69 1.90 20.54
CA PHE A 393 -1.72 2.49 19.21
C PHE A 393 -1.77 1.42 18.13
N GLN A 394 -2.68 1.60 17.19
CA GLN A 394 -2.83 0.73 16.05
C GLN A 394 -2.11 1.35 14.87
N TYR A 395 -1.46 0.52 14.06
CA TYR A 395 -0.84 1.00 12.84
C TYR A 395 -1.07 0.05 11.67
N THR A 396 -1.26 0.63 10.50
CA THR A 396 -1.25 -0.07 9.22
C THR A 396 0.07 0.21 8.52
N SER A 397 0.52 -0.72 7.68
CA SER A 397 1.80 -0.60 6.99
C SER A 397 1.70 -1.04 5.54
N ARG A 398 2.30 -0.23 4.66
CA ARG A 398 2.51 -0.52 3.25
C ARG A 398 4.01 -0.54 2.98
N VAL A 399 4.61 -1.73 3.09
CA VAL A 399 6.02 -1.95 2.75
C VAL A 399 6.17 -1.99 1.23
N ARG A 400 7.11 -1.22 0.68
CA ARG A 400 7.37 -1.11 -0.77
C ARG A 400 8.76 -1.64 -1.14
N TYR A 401 8.95 -1.90 -2.43
CA TYR A 401 10.24 -2.27 -3.01
C TYR A 401 11.13 -1.03 -3.15
N LYS A 402 12.11 -0.90 -2.25
CA LYS A 402 13.05 0.22 -2.13
C LYS A 402 14.39 -0.18 -2.72
N GLU A 403 14.51 -0.13 -4.05
CA GLU A 403 15.78 -0.45 -4.70
C GLU A 403 16.83 0.64 -4.53
N TRP A 404 16.41 1.90 -4.48
CA TRP A 404 17.31 3.04 -4.43
C TRP A 404 17.06 3.85 -3.16
N PHE A 405 18.14 4.36 -2.61
CA PHE A 405 18.12 5.31 -1.51
C PHE A 405 19.30 6.27 -1.64
N VAL A 406 19.32 7.35 -0.87
CA VAL A 406 20.42 8.32 -0.90
C VAL A 406 21.25 8.14 0.35
N ALA A 407 22.57 8.07 0.19
CA ALA A 407 23.52 8.04 1.29
C ALA A 407 24.87 8.63 0.85
N PRO A 408 25.72 9.05 1.79
CA PRO A 408 27.04 9.59 1.47
C PRO A 408 27.98 8.52 0.91
N ASP A 409 28.85 8.94 0.00
CA ASP A 409 30.00 8.16 -0.45
C ASP A 409 31.21 8.31 0.51
N THR A 410 32.35 7.76 0.10
CA THR A 410 33.61 7.87 0.87
C THR A 410 34.15 9.30 0.95
N SER A 411 33.75 10.18 0.04
CA SER A 411 34.14 11.58 -0.02
C SER A 411 33.15 12.51 0.71
N GLY A 412 31.96 12.01 1.04
CA GLY A 412 30.89 12.78 1.67
C GLY A 412 29.79 13.29 0.71
N ASN A 413 29.87 12.96 -0.59
CA ASN A 413 28.86 13.35 -1.57
C ASN A 413 27.62 12.46 -1.44
N TRP A 414 26.44 13.04 -1.57
CA TRP A 414 25.18 12.30 -1.39
C TRP A 414 24.69 11.73 -2.72
N LEU A 415 24.82 10.41 -2.89
CA LEU A 415 24.55 9.72 -4.15
C LEU A 415 23.37 8.75 -4.03
N ALA A 416 22.75 8.46 -5.18
CA ALA A 416 21.80 7.36 -5.29
C ALA A 416 22.54 6.01 -5.21
N ILE A 417 22.24 5.23 -4.18
CA ILE A 417 22.85 3.93 -3.92
C ILE A 417 21.78 2.84 -4.06
N ARG A 418 22.13 1.73 -4.73
CA ARG A 418 21.28 0.55 -4.77
C ARG A 418 21.29 -0.15 -3.41
N ALA A 419 20.12 -0.45 -2.87
CA ALA A 419 19.97 -1.29 -1.69
C ALA A 419 20.26 -2.77 -2.01
N LYS A 420 20.92 -3.44 -1.07
CA LYS A 420 21.12 -4.89 -1.04
C LYS A 420 19.80 -5.61 -1.29
N VAL A 421 19.84 -6.70 -2.07
CA VAL A 421 18.61 -7.36 -2.56
C VAL A 421 17.70 -7.80 -1.40
N SER A 422 18.30 -8.27 -0.29
CA SER A 422 17.57 -8.66 0.93
C SER A 422 16.81 -7.52 1.60
N ASN A 423 17.23 -6.27 1.42
CA ASN A 423 16.70 -5.11 2.13
C ASN A 423 15.63 -4.36 1.34
N ARG A 424 15.47 -4.64 0.04
CA ARG A 424 14.53 -3.91 -0.84
C ARG A 424 13.07 -4.07 -0.41
N TRP A 425 12.70 -5.22 0.17
CA TRP A 425 11.36 -5.47 0.72
C TRP A 425 11.32 -5.52 2.25
N SER A 426 12.40 -5.11 2.92
CA SER A 426 12.45 -5.02 4.38
C SER A 426 11.80 -3.72 4.83
N PRO A 427 11.05 -3.72 5.95
CA PRO A 427 10.52 -2.48 6.52
C PRO A 427 11.67 -1.60 7.00
N THR A 428 11.56 -0.30 6.74
CA THR A 428 12.51 0.73 7.22
C THR A 428 12.44 0.96 8.72
N ILE A 429 11.26 0.85 9.31
CA ILE A 429 11.03 0.90 10.76
C ILE A 429 10.86 -0.53 11.28
N SER A 430 11.79 -0.99 12.12
CA SER A 430 11.75 -2.33 12.71
C SER A 430 11.26 -2.35 14.16
N ASN A 431 11.40 -1.25 14.89
CA ASN A 431 10.92 -1.14 16.26
C ASN A 431 9.51 -0.53 16.30
N ARG A 432 8.55 -1.24 16.91
CA ARG A 432 7.16 -0.78 17.04
C ARG A 432 7.03 0.46 17.90
N ASP A 433 7.86 0.61 18.94
CA ASP A 433 7.78 1.72 19.88
C ASP A 433 8.06 3.07 19.18
N TRP A 434 8.84 3.04 18.09
CA TRP A 434 9.13 4.23 17.30
C TRP A 434 7.88 4.80 16.64
N PHE A 435 6.87 3.98 16.29
CA PHE A 435 5.61 4.50 15.75
C PHE A 435 4.91 5.40 16.76
N SER A 436 4.82 4.95 18.02
CA SER A 436 4.18 5.72 19.08
C SER A 436 4.95 6.99 19.41
N GLU A 437 6.28 6.93 19.49
CA GLU A 437 7.11 8.10 19.74
C GLU A 437 7.04 9.13 18.61
N ILE A 438 7.19 8.70 17.34
CA ILE A 438 7.06 9.57 16.17
C ILE A 438 5.68 10.22 16.15
N ALA A 439 4.62 9.44 16.34
CA ALA A 439 3.25 9.94 16.29
C ALA A 439 2.96 10.96 17.39
N ILE A 440 3.30 10.67 18.65
CA ILE A 440 3.09 11.60 19.77
C ILE A 440 3.88 12.88 19.57
N THR A 441 5.19 12.77 19.31
CA THR A 441 6.06 13.94 19.21
C THR A 441 5.66 14.81 18.03
N SER A 442 5.35 14.22 16.86
CA SER A 442 4.88 14.98 15.70
C SER A 442 3.54 15.66 15.94
N ARG A 443 2.61 15.05 16.69
CA ARG A 443 1.35 15.71 17.08
C ARG A 443 1.55 16.82 18.12
N ARG A 444 2.49 16.66 19.05
CA ARG A 444 2.89 17.73 19.98
C ARG A 444 3.48 18.93 19.24
N ILE A 445 4.35 18.68 18.25
CA ILE A 445 4.88 19.73 17.36
C ILE A 445 3.72 20.41 16.61
N ALA A 446 2.80 19.64 16.02
CA ALA A 446 1.61 20.18 15.35
C ALA A 446 0.80 21.07 16.30
N GLY A 447 0.55 20.61 17.53
CA GLY A 447 -0.18 21.34 18.57
C GLY A 447 0.47 22.67 18.93
N ARG A 448 1.80 22.71 19.10
CA ARG A 448 2.55 23.95 19.36
C ARG A 448 2.53 24.93 18.18
N VAL A 449 2.58 24.40 16.94
CA VAL A 449 2.49 25.22 15.72
C VAL A 449 1.05 25.67 15.43
N GLY A 450 0.05 24.95 15.94
CA GLY A 450 -1.38 25.22 15.73
C GLY A 450 -1.88 24.86 14.32
N ARG A 451 -1.08 24.18 13.49
CA ARG A 451 -1.41 23.79 12.11
C ARG A 451 -0.91 22.39 11.79
N ALA A 452 -1.36 21.83 10.67
CA ALA A 452 -0.78 20.63 10.09
C ALA A 452 0.72 20.83 9.84
N VAL A 453 1.54 19.83 10.16
CA VAL A 453 3.01 19.90 9.99
C VAL A 453 3.54 18.64 9.33
N ASN A 454 4.63 18.82 8.57
CA ASN A 454 5.50 17.75 8.12
C ASN A 454 6.76 17.79 9.00
N VAL A 455 7.06 16.69 9.70
CA VAL A 455 8.23 16.54 10.56
C VAL A 455 9.16 15.50 9.96
N MET A 456 10.40 15.89 9.71
CA MET A 456 11.47 14.99 9.30
C MET A 456 12.12 14.34 10.52
N TRP A 457 12.35 13.03 10.43
CA TRP A 457 12.94 12.19 11.46
C TRP A 457 14.15 11.44 10.93
N PHE A 458 15.18 11.31 11.76
CA PHE A 458 16.24 10.32 11.59
C PHE A 458 15.90 9.05 12.37
N LEU A 459 16.19 7.89 11.76
CA LEU A 459 15.83 6.57 12.27
C LEU A 459 17.07 5.67 12.41
N ASP A 460 17.12 4.92 13.52
CA ASP A 460 18.26 4.07 13.90
C ASP A 460 19.60 4.83 13.86
N ILE A 461 19.66 5.92 14.63
CA ILE A 461 20.85 6.75 14.75
C ILE A 461 22.00 5.94 15.38
N HIS A 462 23.22 6.21 14.93
CA HIS A 462 24.42 5.61 15.50
C HIS A 462 24.51 5.90 17.01
N PRO A 463 24.71 4.89 17.88
CA PRO A 463 24.70 5.07 19.35
C PRO A 463 25.71 6.09 19.87
N GLU A 464 26.87 6.21 19.23
CA GLU A 464 27.90 7.19 19.61
C GLU A 464 27.54 8.62 19.18
N ALA A 465 26.65 8.80 18.19
CA ALA A 465 26.21 10.12 17.75
C ALA A 465 25.07 10.68 18.61
N SER A 466 24.19 9.81 19.11
CA SER A 466 23.05 10.18 19.94
C SER A 466 22.65 9.04 20.89
N GLY A 467 22.34 9.39 22.14
CA GLY A 467 21.74 8.46 23.09
C GLY A 467 20.29 8.06 22.75
N HIS A 468 19.64 8.80 21.85
CA HIS A 468 18.32 8.47 21.31
C HIS A 468 18.44 7.87 19.91
N LYS A 469 17.73 6.76 19.67
CA LYS A 469 17.75 6.02 18.40
C LYS A 469 16.97 6.68 17.26
N ILE A 470 16.03 7.57 17.59
CA ILE A 470 15.29 8.37 16.62
C ILE A 470 15.29 9.83 17.08
N LEU A 471 15.23 10.76 16.12
CA LEU A 471 15.32 12.19 16.43
C LEU A 471 14.52 13.02 15.40
N PRO A 472 13.61 13.92 15.83
CA PRO A 472 13.04 14.91 14.94
C PRO A 472 14.12 15.95 14.58
N TRP A 473 14.22 16.28 13.30
CA TRP A 473 15.32 17.11 12.80
C TRP A 473 14.88 18.43 12.18
N TYR A 474 13.74 18.42 11.51
CA TYR A 474 13.20 19.59 10.85
C TYR A 474 11.69 19.47 10.76
N HIS A 475 10.96 20.58 10.90
CA HIS A 475 9.54 20.60 10.62
C HIS A 475 9.14 21.86 9.87
N GLU A 476 8.03 21.76 9.15
CA GLU A 476 7.39 22.87 8.47
C GLU A 476 5.87 22.68 8.44
N VAL A 477 5.14 23.76 8.15
CA VAL A 477 3.69 23.69 7.95
C VAL A 477 3.40 22.85 6.71
N CYS A 478 2.49 21.90 6.85
CA CYS A 478 2.03 21.06 5.74
C CYS A 478 1.05 21.87 4.87
N GLU A 479 1.39 22.05 3.60
CA GLU A 479 0.57 22.72 2.58
C GLU A 479 -0.10 21.72 1.62
N LEU A 480 -0.18 20.45 2.01
CA LEU A 480 -0.74 19.38 1.17
C LEU A 480 -2.23 19.58 0.90
N ASP A 481 -2.57 19.92 -0.34
CA ASP A 481 -3.95 19.87 -0.81
C ASP A 481 -4.31 18.45 -1.27
N ARG A 482 -5.10 17.76 -0.43
CA ARG A 482 -5.54 16.38 -0.67
C ARG A 482 -6.46 16.24 -1.89
N SER A 483 -7.13 17.30 -2.32
CA SER A 483 -8.06 17.26 -3.47
C SER A 483 -7.32 17.09 -4.82
N LEU A 484 -6.06 17.51 -4.85
CA LEU A 484 -5.16 17.45 -6.00
C LEU A 484 -4.40 16.11 -6.10
N LEU A 485 -4.56 15.21 -5.13
CA LEU A 485 -3.94 13.89 -5.19
C LEU A 485 -4.54 13.07 -6.33
N ARG A 486 -3.65 12.53 -7.18
CA ARG A 486 -4.00 11.72 -8.35
C ARG A 486 -3.13 10.47 -8.42
N GLY A 487 -3.82 9.32 -8.52
CA GLY A 487 -3.23 8.02 -8.87
C GLY A 487 -2.64 8.00 -10.24
N ALA A 488 -1.37 7.60 -10.34
CA ALA A 488 -0.90 7.07 -11.59
C ALA A 488 -1.82 5.91 -11.97
N PRO A 489 -2.50 5.96 -13.13
CA PRO A 489 -3.27 4.83 -13.58
C PRO A 489 -2.31 3.65 -13.71
N ARG A 490 -2.72 2.50 -13.18
CA ARG A 490 -1.94 1.27 -13.34
C ARG A 490 -1.87 0.86 -14.81
N PHE A 491 -2.82 1.33 -15.61
CA PHE A 491 -2.92 1.02 -17.02
C PHE A 491 -2.12 1.99 -17.88
N LYS A 492 -1.35 1.44 -18.81
CA LYS A 492 -0.75 2.20 -19.92
C LYS A 492 -1.80 2.32 -21.02
N VAL A 493 -2.09 3.54 -21.45
CA VAL A 493 -2.72 3.73 -22.77
C VAL A 493 -1.68 3.29 -23.79
N SER A 494 -2.08 2.52 -24.80
CA SER A 494 -1.18 1.90 -25.78
C SER A 494 -0.38 2.90 -26.62
N ASP A 495 -0.76 4.17 -26.62
CA ASP A 495 -0.07 5.29 -27.29
C ASP A 495 0.81 6.14 -26.35
N SER A 496 0.83 5.84 -25.04
CA SER A 496 1.53 6.66 -24.05
C SER A 496 3.02 6.30 -23.95
N THR A 497 3.87 7.08 -24.62
CA THR A 497 5.32 7.02 -24.39
C THR A 497 5.62 7.53 -22.97
N VAL A 498 5.97 6.61 -22.07
CA VAL A 498 6.48 6.94 -20.74
C VAL A 498 7.98 7.11 -20.84
N LEU A 499 8.44 8.34 -20.69
CA LEU A 499 9.86 8.63 -20.63
C LEU A 499 10.37 8.42 -19.21
N ALA A 500 11.46 7.66 -19.05
CA ALA A 500 12.17 7.55 -17.78
C ALA A 500 13.31 8.58 -17.75
N LEU A 501 13.38 9.37 -16.68
CA LEU A 501 14.38 10.41 -16.47
C LEU A 501 15.26 10.07 -15.26
N ARG A 502 16.51 9.70 -15.53
CA ARG A 502 17.48 9.16 -14.56
C ARG A 502 18.76 9.98 -14.48
N THR A 503 19.25 10.51 -15.60
CA THR A 503 20.54 11.21 -15.66
C THR A 503 20.41 12.60 -16.29
N LEU A 504 21.38 13.47 -16.03
CA LEU A 504 21.41 14.80 -16.65
C LEU A 504 21.54 14.70 -18.18
N LYS A 505 22.29 13.70 -18.68
CA LYS A 505 22.45 13.45 -20.12
C LYS A 505 21.12 13.11 -20.79
N GLU A 506 20.30 12.28 -20.16
CA GLU A 506 18.95 11.99 -20.64
C GLU A 506 18.11 13.26 -20.66
N TRP A 507 18.17 14.07 -19.60
CA TRP A 507 17.45 15.34 -19.53
C TRP A 507 17.80 16.29 -20.69
N GLN A 508 19.09 16.50 -20.93
CA GLN A 508 19.60 17.33 -22.03
C GLN A 508 19.18 16.78 -23.39
N SER A 509 19.19 15.46 -23.56
CA SER A 509 18.77 14.80 -24.80
C SER A 509 17.28 15.08 -25.08
N ILE A 510 16.43 15.03 -24.06
CA ILE A 510 14.99 15.32 -24.17
C ILE A 510 14.75 16.78 -24.50
N GLN A 511 15.48 17.68 -23.84
CA GLN A 511 15.43 19.12 -24.11
C GLN A 511 15.92 19.48 -25.51
N SER A 512 16.68 18.60 -26.18
CA SER A 512 17.18 18.80 -27.55
C SER A 512 16.25 18.27 -28.65
N LEU A 513 15.23 17.47 -28.30
CA LEU A 513 14.32 16.86 -29.28
C LEU A 513 13.55 17.92 -30.10
N PRO A 514 13.17 17.65 -31.36
CA PRO A 514 12.25 18.52 -32.10
C PRO A 514 10.90 18.68 -31.38
N MET A 515 10.26 19.86 -31.50
CA MET A 515 8.97 20.16 -30.83
C MET A 515 7.89 19.10 -31.09
N GLN A 516 7.84 18.58 -32.32
CA GLN A 516 6.89 17.53 -32.73
C GLN A 516 7.07 16.21 -31.97
N ASP A 517 8.29 15.86 -31.57
CA ASP A 517 8.57 14.66 -30.80
C ASP A 517 8.42 14.89 -29.29
N ARG A 518 8.70 16.11 -28.80
CA ARG A 518 8.40 16.48 -27.40
C ARG A 518 6.91 16.34 -27.08
N ARG A 519 6.03 16.75 -28.00
CA ARG A 519 4.57 16.63 -27.85
C ARG A 519 4.06 15.18 -27.78
N LYS A 520 4.85 14.19 -28.20
CA LYS A 520 4.53 12.77 -28.04
C LYS A 520 4.80 12.27 -26.62
N ILE A 521 5.59 12.98 -25.82
CA ILE A 521 5.90 12.63 -24.44
C ILE A 521 4.70 12.99 -23.57
N ARG A 522 3.80 12.02 -23.37
CA ARG A 522 2.60 12.21 -22.55
C ARG A 522 2.89 12.05 -21.06
N ARG A 523 3.92 11.30 -20.69
CA ARG A 523 4.20 10.90 -19.30
C ARG A 523 5.71 10.87 -19.02
N ILE A 524 6.13 11.45 -17.90
CA ILE A 524 7.54 11.53 -17.49
C ILE A 524 7.68 10.87 -16.12
N ARG A 525 8.36 9.74 -16.05
CA ARG A 525 8.70 9.04 -14.80
C ARG A 525 10.08 9.50 -14.35
N VAL A 526 10.15 10.12 -13.17
CA VAL A 526 11.40 10.72 -12.66
C VAL A 526 12.00 9.83 -11.59
N SER A 527 13.23 9.35 -11.81
CA SER A 527 13.99 8.48 -10.89
C SER A 527 15.48 8.82 -11.04
N PRO A 528 15.89 10.03 -10.61
CA PRO A 528 17.23 10.56 -10.84
C PRO A 528 18.28 9.68 -10.15
N ARG A 529 19.49 9.62 -10.69
CA ARG A 529 20.62 8.81 -10.18
C ARG A 529 21.81 9.67 -9.76
N GLU A 530 21.79 10.94 -10.10
CA GLU A 530 22.91 11.88 -9.92
C GLU A 530 22.56 12.97 -8.89
N PRO A 531 23.52 13.43 -8.07
CA PRO A 531 23.28 14.49 -7.06
C PRO A 531 22.71 15.77 -7.67
N SER A 532 23.17 16.11 -8.88
CA SER A 532 22.74 17.28 -9.66
C SER A 532 21.24 17.32 -9.95
N LEU A 533 20.54 16.19 -9.88
CA LEU A 533 19.10 16.10 -10.12
C LEU A 533 18.29 15.85 -8.83
N ILE A 534 18.84 15.10 -7.87
CA ILE A 534 18.11 14.66 -6.66
C ILE A 534 17.61 15.84 -5.83
N ARG A 535 18.43 16.89 -5.66
CA ARG A 535 18.09 18.08 -4.86
C ARG A 535 18.39 19.37 -5.63
N SER A 536 17.89 19.48 -6.85
CA SER A 536 18.05 20.67 -7.69
C SER A 536 16.74 21.41 -7.90
N GLN A 537 16.68 22.65 -7.41
CA GLN A 537 15.56 23.55 -7.64
C GLN A 537 15.47 23.97 -9.11
N GLU A 538 16.62 24.20 -9.75
CA GLU A 538 16.71 24.49 -11.18
C GLU A 538 16.08 23.37 -12.01
N PHE A 539 16.48 22.12 -11.75
CA PHE A 539 15.93 20.95 -12.42
C PHE A 539 14.40 20.83 -12.22
N LEU A 540 13.90 21.03 -11.00
CA LEU A 540 12.46 20.98 -10.72
C LEU A 540 11.69 22.07 -11.48
N VAL A 541 12.24 23.28 -11.59
CA VAL A 541 11.64 24.37 -12.36
C VAL A 541 11.64 24.05 -13.85
N GLU A 542 12.76 23.58 -14.39
CA GLU A 542 12.86 23.18 -15.80
C GLU A 542 11.89 22.04 -16.14
N LEU A 543 11.84 21.00 -15.31
CA LEU A 543 10.91 19.88 -15.45
C LEU A 543 9.47 20.36 -15.40
N SER A 544 9.15 21.29 -14.49
CA SER A 544 7.80 21.86 -14.36
C SER A 544 7.38 22.61 -15.63
N ASN A 545 8.27 23.45 -16.16
CA ASN A 545 8.01 24.21 -17.38
C ASN A 545 7.82 23.26 -18.57
N PHE A 546 8.72 22.29 -18.73
CA PHE A 546 8.64 21.29 -19.78
C PHE A 546 7.34 20.49 -19.72
N ALA A 547 6.94 20.03 -18.53
CA ALA A 547 5.72 19.26 -18.35
C ALA A 547 4.47 20.07 -18.74
N LYS A 548 4.43 21.35 -18.38
CA LYS A 548 3.32 22.25 -18.74
C LYS A 548 3.25 22.55 -20.24
N GLU A 549 4.38 22.91 -20.84
CA GLU A 549 4.46 23.21 -22.28
C GLU A 549 4.00 22.04 -23.15
N ASN A 550 4.28 20.81 -22.71
CA ASN A 550 3.96 19.59 -23.45
C ASN A 550 2.69 18.89 -22.96
N SER A 551 1.97 19.46 -21.97
CA SER A 551 0.83 18.81 -21.30
C SER A 551 1.14 17.38 -20.85
N ALA A 552 2.37 17.18 -20.39
CA ALA A 552 2.87 15.89 -19.92
C ALA A 552 2.55 15.70 -18.44
N VAL A 553 2.23 14.46 -18.07
CA VAL A 553 2.01 14.07 -16.69
C VAL A 553 3.33 13.64 -16.06
N VAL A 554 3.68 14.21 -14.91
CA VAL A 554 4.86 13.80 -14.13
C VAL A 554 4.46 12.68 -13.18
N ILE A 555 5.06 11.50 -13.35
CA ILE A 555 4.90 10.36 -12.45
C ILE A 555 5.98 10.45 -11.37
N LEU A 556 5.54 10.64 -10.14
CA LEU A 556 6.40 10.68 -8.96
C LEU A 556 6.37 9.33 -8.23
N GLU A 557 7.54 8.69 -8.07
CA GLU A 557 7.67 7.46 -7.27
C GLU A 557 7.90 7.75 -5.77
N GLY A 558 8.38 8.97 -5.47
CA GLY A 558 8.61 9.53 -4.14
C GLY A 558 7.34 9.85 -3.35
N GLY A 559 7.53 10.43 -2.16
CA GLY A 559 6.49 10.73 -1.17
C GLY A 559 5.70 12.00 -1.45
N VAL A 560 4.44 12.04 -1.01
CA VAL A 560 3.58 13.23 -1.13
C VAL A 560 3.95 14.32 -0.13
N LEU A 561 4.74 13.96 0.89
CA LEU A 561 5.30 14.89 1.87
C LEU A 561 6.63 15.50 1.41
N SER A 562 7.11 15.15 0.21
CA SER A 562 8.37 15.63 -0.34
C SER A 562 8.29 17.04 -0.90
N HIS A 563 9.42 17.75 -0.85
CA HIS A 563 9.54 19.06 -1.52
C HIS A 563 9.34 18.98 -3.04
N ALA A 564 9.78 17.89 -3.68
CA ALA A 564 9.60 17.70 -5.13
C ALA A 564 8.10 17.70 -5.50
N TYR A 565 7.26 17.00 -4.72
CA TYR A 565 5.81 17.02 -4.92
C TYR A 565 5.24 18.44 -4.82
N TYR A 566 5.57 19.17 -3.74
CA TYR A 566 5.04 20.53 -3.54
C TYR A 566 5.47 21.52 -4.62
N ILE A 567 6.72 21.45 -5.10
CA ILE A 567 7.20 22.35 -6.15
C ILE A 567 6.47 22.08 -7.47
N LEU A 568 6.34 20.81 -7.87
CA LEU A 568 5.61 20.43 -9.08
C LEU A 568 4.12 20.84 -9.00
N GLN A 569 3.50 20.64 -7.84
CA GLN A 569 2.10 21.00 -7.58
C GLN A 569 1.90 22.52 -7.63
N LYS A 570 2.74 23.31 -6.95
CA LYS A 570 2.68 24.77 -6.94
C LYS A 570 2.92 25.37 -8.33
N ALA A 571 3.76 24.73 -9.14
CA ALA A 571 3.97 25.12 -10.54
C ALA A 571 2.73 24.85 -11.42
N GLY A 572 1.75 24.08 -10.93
CA GLY A 572 0.53 23.71 -11.66
C GLY A 572 0.73 22.53 -12.61
N CYS A 573 1.69 21.64 -12.33
CA CYS A 573 1.92 20.45 -13.15
C CYS A 573 0.87 19.38 -12.83
N LEU A 574 0.53 18.55 -13.83
CA LEU A 574 -0.21 17.32 -13.60
C LEU A 574 0.75 16.28 -12.99
N VAL A 575 0.61 16.05 -11.69
CA VAL A 575 1.44 15.09 -10.95
C VAL A 575 0.60 13.89 -10.58
N GLU A 576 1.09 12.71 -10.94
CA GLU A 576 0.51 11.43 -10.54
C GLU A 576 1.49 10.66 -9.66
N ILE A 577 0.99 10.14 -8.54
CA ILE A 577 1.83 9.38 -7.60
C ILE A 577 1.73 7.90 -7.97
N ALA A 578 2.89 7.25 -8.09
CA ALA A 578 2.98 5.87 -8.57
C ALA A 578 2.21 4.87 -7.70
N ASP A 579 2.08 5.12 -6.39
CA ASP A 579 1.31 4.31 -5.46
C ASP A 579 0.69 5.22 -4.38
N LEU A 580 -0.58 5.63 -4.53
CA LEU A 580 -1.29 6.31 -3.45
C LEU A 580 -1.88 5.26 -2.51
N TYR A 581 -1.29 5.19 -1.33
CA TYR A 581 -1.78 4.43 -0.20
C TYR A 581 -2.38 5.36 0.85
N GLY A 582 -3.45 4.93 1.51
CA GLY A 582 -4.08 5.67 2.62
C GLY A 582 -5.11 6.73 2.20
N ILE A 583 -5.56 6.73 0.95
CA ILE A 583 -6.61 7.68 0.46
C ILE A 583 -7.99 7.04 0.43
N SER A 584 -8.06 5.73 0.19
CA SER A 584 -9.30 4.99 0.36
C SER A 584 -9.55 4.77 1.84
N GLU A 585 -10.58 5.42 2.38
CA GLU A 585 -11.06 5.17 3.74
C GLU A 585 -11.47 3.69 3.87
N GLU A 586 -10.96 2.99 4.88
CA GLU A 586 -11.54 1.71 5.29
C GLU A 586 -12.93 1.98 5.86
N GLN A 587 -13.95 1.89 5.00
CA GLN A 587 -15.33 2.07 5.40
C GLN A 587 -15.84 0.77 6.01
N THR A 588 -16.11 0.80 7.32
CA THR A 588 -16.90 -0.24 7.97
C THR A 588 -18.35 0.22 7.98
N ALA A 589 -19.21 -0.46 7.20
CA ALA A 589 -20.63 -0.16 7.16
C ALA A 589 -21.31 -0.71 8.42
N PHE A 590 -21.87 0.18 9.24
CA PHE A 590 -22.68 -0.17 10.40
C PHE A 590 -24.15 0.15 10.09
N ASN A 591 -24.99 -0.88 9.96
CA ASN A 591 -26.42 -0.73 9.68
C ASN A 591 -27.24 -0.84 10.96
N LYS A 592 -26.81 -0.14 12.03
CA LYS A 592 -27.45 -0.21 13.35
C LYS A 592 -27.99 1.14 13.81
N MET A 593 -29.10 1.09 14.53
CA MET A 593 -29.64 2.26 15.22
C MET A 593 -28.76 2.55 16.44
N VAL A 594 -28.41 3.82 16.66
CA VAL A 594 -27.58 4.26 17.79
C VAL A 594 -28.27 5.39 18.54
N ARG A 595 -27.91 5.62 19.80
CA ARG A 595 -28.39 6.77 20.59
C ARG A 595 -27.94 8.09 19.96
N ASP A 596 -28.75 9.14 20.11
CA ASP A 596 -28.58 10.44 19.44
C ASP A 596 -27.18 11.07 19.60
N ASN A 597 -26.56 10.91 20.77
CA ASN A 597 -25.25 11.49 21.07
C ASN A 597 -24.05 10.61 20.65
N ILE A 598 -24.27 9.38 20.19
CA ILE A 598 -23.18 8.47 19.78
C ILE A 598 -22.45 9.00 18.54
N PRO A 599 -23.14 9.41 17.45
CA PRO A 599 -22.48 10.03 16.30
C PRO A 599 -21.57 11.19 16.69
N ALA A 600 -22.08 12.14 17.49
CA ALA A 600 -21.29 13.27 17.97
C ALA A 600 -20.11 12.85 18.87
N SER A 601 -20.26 11.78 19.66
CA SER A 601 -19.15 11.24 20.46
C SER A 601 -18.07 10.59 19.62
N ILE A 602 -18.43 9.94 18.51
CA ILE A 602 -17.50 9.31 17.56
C ILE A 602 -16.76 10.41 16.78
N GLU A 603 -17.48 11.44 16.33
CA GLU A 603 -16.88 12.63 15.68
C GLU A 603 -15.92 13.38 16.61
N LYS A 604 -16.29 13.55 17.90
CA LYS A 604 -15.39 14.13 18.92
C LYS A 604 -14.09 13.32 19.10
N LYS A 605 -14.11 12.02 18.84
CA LYS A 605 -12.94 11.13 18.85
C LYS A 605 -12.16 11.16 17.53
N GLY A 606 -12.57 12.00 16.57
CA GLY A 606 -11.86 12.24 15.31
C GLY A 606 -12.20 11.30 14.16
N GLU A 607 -13.26 10.50 14.30
CA GLU A 607 -13.77 9.63 13.23
C GLU A 607 -14.79 10.36 12.36
N ARG A 608 -14.92 9.95 11.11
CA ARG A 608 -15.97 10.44 10.20
C ARG A 608 -17.20 9.53 10.34
N VAL A 609 -18.35 10.12 10.66
CA VAL A 609 -19.63 9.42 10.71
C VAL A 609 -20.47 9.81 9.50
N VAL A 610 -21.03 8.82 8.82
CA VAL A 610 -22.13 9.02 7.86
C VAL A 610 -23.38 8.44 8.52
N GLN A 611 -24.39 9.28 8.73
CA GLN A 611 -25.65 8.89 9.36
C GLN A 611 -26.85 9.25 8.50
N VAL A 612 -27.92 8.48 8.64
CA VAL A 612 -29.22 8.73 8.01
C VAL A 612 -30.27 8.76 9.11
N GLN A 613 -31.14 9.77 9.08
CA GLN A 613 -32.26 9.87 10.02
C GLN A 613 -33.43 9.02 9.51
N LEU A 614 -33.85 8.03 10.28
CA LEU A 614 -35.04 7.23 9.99
C LEU A 614 -36.31 7.96 10.46
N THR A 615 -37.41 7.80 9.71
CA THR A 615 -38.73 8.39 10.03
C THR A 615 -39.85 7.38 9.76
N GLY A 616 -41.05 7.62 10.32
CA GLY A 616 -42.24 6.81 10.03
C GLY A 616 -42.09 5.33 10.37
N ASP A 617 -42.50 4.47 9.44
CA ASP A 617 -42.52 3.00 9.62
C ASP A 617 -41.10 2.40 9.70
N ASP A 618 -40.13 2.97 8.99
CA ASP A 618 -38.74 2.52 9.02
C ASP A 618 -38.11 2.71 10.40
N LEU A 619 -38.49 3.79 11.10
CA LEU A 619 -38.07 4.04 12.48
C LEU A 619 -38.67 3.01 13.44
N ILE A 620 -39.94 2.64 13.26
CA ILE A 620 -40.61 1.61 14.08
C ILE A 620 -39.95 0.25 13.85
N ALA A 621 -39.64 -0.10 12.60
CA ALA A 621 -38.92 -1.33 12.26
C ALA A 621 -37.52 -1.37 12.90
N ALA A 622 -36.76 -0.27 12.79
CA ALA A 622 -35.44 -0.16 13.40
C ALA A 622 -35.49 -0.25 14.94
N LEU A 623 -36.46 0.39 15.59
CA LEU A 623 -36.63 0.28 17.05
C LEU A 623 -37.03 -1.13 17.50
N ARG A 624 -37.82 -1.87 16.70
CA ARG A 624 -38.11 -3.29 16.97
C ARG A 624 -36.86 -4.16 16.87
N LEU A 625 -36.01 -3.91 15.87
CA LEU A 625 -34.73 -4.60 15.75
C LEU A 625 -33.81 -4.26 16.92
N LYS A 626 -33.75 -2.98 17.29
CA LYS A 626 -32.98 -2.51 18.44
C LYS A 626 -33.44 -3.17 19.73
N LEU A 627 -34.75 -3.35 19.93
CA LEU A 627 -35.30 -4.05 21.10
C LEU A 627 -34.80 -5.50 21.21
N VAL A 628 -34.65 -6.19 20.08
CA VAL A 628 -34.12 -7.56 20.04
C VAL A 628 -32.61 -7.59 20.31
N GLU A 629 -31.87 -6.58 19.84
CA GLU A 629 -30.44 -6.37 20.13
C GLU A 629 -30.22 -6.18 21.63
N GLU A 630 -30.86 -5.18 22.25
CA GLU A 630 -30.71 -4.88 23.70
C GLU A 630 -31.17 -6.06 24.56
N ALA A 631 -32.30 -6.71 24.21
CA ALA A 631 -32.77 -7.89 24.95
C ALA A 631 -31.82 -9.08 24.85
N THR A 632 -31.04 -9.16 23.76
CA THR A 632 -29.96 -10.14 23.64
C THR A 632 -28.76 -9.76 24.50
N GLU A 633 -28.39 -8.49 24.53
CA GLU A 633 -27.27 -8.02 25.36
C GLU A 633 -27.56 -8.27 26.86
N VAL A 634 -28.81 -8.08 27.30
CA VAL A 634 -29.27 -8.52 28.64
C VAL A 634 -29.06 -10.01 28.86
N PHE A 635 -29.31 -10.85 27.86
CA PHE A 635 -29.14 -12.30 27.95
C PHE A 635 -27.66 -12.73 27.98
N ASP A 636 -26.79 -11.97 27.29
CA ASP A 636 -25.36 -12.24 27.15
C ASP A 636 -24.50 -11.60 28.28
N ALA A 637 -25.07 -10.67 29.06
CA ALA A 637 -24.41 -10.00 30.17
C ALA A 637 -23.90 -10.98 31.23
N ASN A 638 -22.65 -10.81 31.66
CA ASN A 638 -21.97 -11.75 32.58
C ASN A 638 -21.87 -11.23 34.02
N SER A 639 -22.26 -9.98 34.26
CA SER A 639 -22.29 -9.37 35.59
C SER A 639 -23.59 -8.63 35.86
N THR A 640 -23.94 -8.46 37.13
CA THR A 640 -25.13 -7.70 37.54
C THR A 640 -25.08 -6.24 37.06
N ALA A 641 -23.89 -5.63 37.04
CA ALA A 641 -23.72 -4.25 36.58
C ALA A 641 -24.02 -4.13 35.07
N GLU A 642 -23.43 -5.02 34.25
CA GLU A 642 -23.74 -5.10 32.82
C GLU A 642 -25.24 -5.37 32.59
N THR A 643 -25.85 -6.33 33.30
CA THR A 643 -27.29 -6.61 33.15
C THR A 643 -28.16 -5.39 33.47
N VAL A 644 -27.78 -4.56 34.45
CA VAL A 644 -28.52 -3.34 34.80
C VAL A 644 -28.41 -2.28 33.70
N GLU A 645 -27.23 -2.11 33.10
CA GLU A 645 -27.02 -1.20 31.97
C GLU A 645 -27.86 -1.65 30.76
N GLU A 646 -27.78 -2.91 30.36
CA GLU A 646 -28.55 -3.42 29.21
C GLU A 646 -30.07 -3.40 29.45
N LEU A 647 -30.53 -3.63 30.69
CA LEU A 647 -31.95 -3.48 31.04
C LEU A 647 -32.43 -2.02 30.93
N ALA A 648 -31.55 -1.05 31.20
CA ALA A 648 -31.87 0.37 31.01
C ALA A 648 -32.02 0.69 29.51
N ASP A 649 -31.20 0.10 28.65
CA ASP A 649 -31.29 0.27 27.20
C ASP A 649 -32.56 -0.40 26.62
N VAL A 650 -32.92 -1.60 27.09
CA VAL A 650 -34.23 -2.22 26.77
C VAL A 650 -35.38 -1.30 27.14
N LEU A 651 -35.34 -0.69 28.33
CA LEU A 651 -36.39 0.24 28.76
C LEU A 651 -36.47 1.46 27.85
N GLU A 652 -35.33 2.06 27.49
CA GLU A 652 -35.27 3.21 26.58
C GLU A 652 -35.93 2.90 25.23
N VAL A 653 -35.63 1.73 24.65
CA VAL A 653 -36.24 1.30 23.38
C VAL A 653 -37.75 1.07 23.53
N VAL A 654 -38.20 0.51 24.65
CA VAL A 654 -39.64 0.34 24.94
C VAL A 654 -40.36 1.67 25.06
N TYR A 655 -39.75 2.68 25.72
CA TYR A 655 -40.31 4.03 25.79
C TYR A 655 -40.40 4.66 24.40
N ALA A 656 -39.33 4.56 23.59
CA ALA A 656 -39.30 5.08 22.23
C ALA A 656 -40.36 4.41 21.33
N LEU A 657 -40.53 3.09 21.41
CA LEU A 657 -41.56 2.35 20.67
C LEU A 657 -42.98 2.74 21.10
N ALA A 658 -43.21 2.86 22.41
CA ALA A 658 -44.51 3.23 22.97
C ALA A 658 -44.95 4.63 22.50
N ASP A 659 -44.04 5.60 22.50
CA ASP A 659 -44.28 6.95 22.02
C ASP A 659 -44.64 6.96 20.52
N ARG A 660 -43.87 6.24 19.69
CA ARG A 660 -44.07 6.20 18.23
C ARG A 660 -45.32 5.44 17.79
N LEU A 661 -45.74 4.43 18.54
CA LEU A 661 -46.98 3.69 18.26
C LEU A 661 -48.24 4.43 18.76
N GLY A 662 -48.09 5.61 19.38
CA GLY A 662 -49.19 6.33 20.02
C GLY A 662 -49.77 5.61 21.23
N ALA A 663 -49.14 4.51 21.66
CA ALA A 663 -49.52 3.72 22.81
C ALA A 663 -48.70 4.23 24.01
N GLY A 664 -49.15 5.34 24.62
CA GLY A 664 -48.41 5.94 25.73
C GLY A 664 -48.05 4.90 26.79
N ILE A 665 -46.86 5.01 27.39
CA ILE A 665 -46.31 4.01 28.32
C ILE A 665 -47.30 3.55 29.42
N ARG A 666 -48.24 4.42 29.81
CA ARG A 666 -49.34 4.11 30.73
C ARG A 666 -50.21 2.95 30.24
N GLN A 667 -50.51 2.88 28.94
CA GLN A 667 -51.27 1.78 28.33
C GLN A 667 -50.47 0.48 28.33
N VAL A 668 -49.17 0.53 28.00
CA VAL A 668 -48.26 -0.63 28.09
C VAL A 668 -48.20 -1.15 29.53
N GLN A 669 -48.04 -0.24 30.50
CA GLN A 669 -48.06 -0.55 31.93
C GLN A 669 -49.40 -1.13 32.39
N GLN A 670 -50.52 -0.60 31.90
CA GLN A 670 -51.85 -1.11 32.20
C GLN A 670 -52.05 -2.52 31.62
N SER A 671 -51.58 -2.76 30.39
CA SER A 671 -51.58 -4.09 29.77
C SER A 671 -50.73 -5.09 30.55
N ARG A 672 -49.52 -4.69 30.97
CA ARG A 672 -48.65 -5.48 31.86
C ARG A 672 -49.35 -5.83 33.17
N LYS A 673 -49.96 -4.85 33.85
CA LYS A 673 -50.69 -5.06 35.11
C LYS A 673 -51.89 -6.00 34.92
N LYS A 674 -52.68 -5.82 33.86
CA LYS A 674 -53.81 -6.71 33.53
C LYS A 674 -53.35 -8.14 33.28
N LYS A 675 -52.28 -8.33 32.49
CA LYS A 675 -51.69 -9.66 32.24
C LYS A 675 -51.12 -10.28 33.51
N ARG A 676 -50.46 -9.49 34.37
CA ARG A 676 -49.95 -9.97 35.66
C ARG A 676 -51.09 -10.41 36.60
N ALA A 677 -52.21 -9.70 36.59
CA ALA A 677 -53.39 -10.07 37.37
C ALA A 677 -54.10 -11.32 36.84
N SER A 678 -54.17 -11.50 35.50
CA SER A 678 -54.90 -12.62 34.89
C SER A 678 -54.07 -13.88 34.64
N ARG A 679 -52.75 -13.74 34.47
CA ARG A 679 -51.83 -14.83 34.08
C ARG A 679 -50.66 -15.02 35.07
N GLY A 680 -50.60 -14.21 36.13
CA GLY A 680 -49.48 -14.18 37.07
C GLY A 680 -48.27 -13.40 36.56
N GLY A 681 -47.29 -13.21 37.44
CA GLY A 681 -45.94 -12.76 37.08
C GLY A 681 -45.01 -13.94 36.81
N PHE A 682 -43.74 -13.64 36.56
CA PHE A 682 -42.69 -14.66 36.48
C PHE A 682 -42.07 -14.99 37.85
N ASP A 683 -42.69 -14.53 38.95
CA ASP A 683 -42.13 -14.62 40.31
C ASP A 683 -42.00 -16.07 40.81
N ASP A 684 -42.87 -16.96 40.33
CA ASP A 684 -42.87 -18.40 40.67
C ASP A 684 -41.86 -19.21 39.83
N GLY A 685 -41.19 -18.62 38.83
CA GLY A 685 -40.16 -19.29 38.03
C GLY A 685 -40.60 -20.56 37.27
N LYS A 686 -41.91 -20.71 36.99
CA LYS A 686 -42.48 -21.94 36.39
C LYS A 686 -41.99 -22.14 34.95
N VAL A 687 -41.52 -23.35 34.65
CA VAL A 687 -41.14 -23.79 33.30
C VAL A 687 -42.13 -24.86 32.85
N LEU A 688 -42.79 -24.65 31.71
CA LEU A 688 -43.70 -25.62 31.11
C LEU A 688 -42.90 -26.59 30.25
N ILE A 689 -42.80 -27.86 30.65
CA ILE A 689 -41.97 -28.88 29.99
C ILE A 689 -42.74 -29.64 28.91
N GLU A 690 -43.98 -30.07 29.19
CA GLU A 690 -44.84 -30.75 28.24
C GLU A 690 -46.33 -30.50 28.51
N THR A 691 -47.16 -30.66 27.49
CA THR A 691 -48.63 -30.66 27.62
C THR A 691 -49.21 -31.80 26.79
N ALA A 692 -50.11 -32.60 27.35
CA ALA A 692 -50.81 -33.66 26.63
C ALA A 692 -52.33 -33.41 26.64
N ASN A 693 -53.00 -33.76 25.53
CA ASN A 693 -54.46 -33.76 25.47
C ASN A 693 -55.01 -34.97 26.23
N PRO A 694 -56.11 -34.83 27.00
CA PRO A 694 -56.66 -35.94 27.77
C PRO A 694 -57.18 -37.04 26.83
N GLN A 695 -56.75 -38.28 27.07
CA GLN A 695 -57.26 -39.46 26.36
C GLN A 695 -58.34 -40.15 27.19
N SER A 696 -59.41 -40.61 26.53
CA SER A 696 -60.64 -41.14 27.16
C SER A 696 -60.47 -42.44 27.96
N LEU A 697 -59.30 -43.10 27.90
CA LEU A 697 -59.01 -44.38 28.57
C LEU A 697 -57.71 -44.32 29.39
N SER A 698 -57.51 -43.24 30.15
CA SER A 698 -56.37 -43.11 31.08
C SER A 698 -56.75 -43.62 32.47
N PRO A 699 -55.89 -44.36 33.21
CA PRO A 699 -56.17 -44.73 34.60
C PRO A 699 -56.32 -43.47 35.47
N GLN A 700 -57.39 -43.38 36.25
CA GLN A 700 -57.60 -42.28 37.19
C GLN A 700 -56.62 -42.40 38.36
N ASN A 701 -55.49 -41.70 38.26
CA ASN A 701 -54.79 -40.94 39.30
C ASN A 701 -53.33 -40.76 38.86
N ILE A 702 -53.01 -39.57 38.37
CA ILE A 702 -51.63 -39.10 38.30
C ILE A 702 -51.64 -37.75 39.00
N ASP A 703 -51.25 -37.73 40.28
CA ASP A 703 -50.75 -36.50 40.88
C ASP A 703 -49.62 -36.00 39.98
N SER A 704 -49.75 -34.79 39.44
CA SER A 704 -48.72 -34.20 38.58
C SER A 704 -47.43 -34.10 39.40
N PRO A 705 -46.33 -34.78 39.03
CA PRO A 705 -45.09 -34.66 39.77
C PRO A 705 -44.58 -33.22 39.57
N THR A 706 -44.68 -32.41 40.62
CA THR A 706 -43.95 -31.14 40.66
C THR A 706 -42.51 -31.52 41.03
N GLU A 707 -41.68 -31.84 40.05
CA GLU A 707 -40.24 -31.98 40.29
C GLU A 707 -39.70 -30.61 40.71
N GLN A 708 -39.48 -30.43 42.01
CA GLN A 708 -38.63 -29.36 42.51
C GLN A 708 -37.19 -29.74 42.20
N LEU A 709 -36.62 -29.14 41.15
CA LEU A 709 -35.17 -29.13 40.96
C LEU A 709 -34.53 -28.55 42.23
N PRO A 710 -33.58 -29.24 42.88
CA PRO A 710 -32.96 -28.73 44.11
C PRO A 710 -32.11 -27.51 43.78
N LEU A 711 -32.65 -26.32 43.99
CA LEU A 711 -31.90 -25.07 44.02
C LEU A 711 -31.51 -24.80 45.47
N SER A 712 -30.30 -25.22 45.85
CA SER A 712 -29.67 -24.80 47.09
C SER A 712 -29.29 -23.31 46.97
N PHE A 713 -30.07 -22.45 47.63
CA PHE A 713 -29.73 -21.04 47.81
C PHE A 713 -28.67 -20.89 48.91
N HIS A 714 -27.40 -20.72 48.51
CA HIS A 714 -26.40 -20.01 49.30
C HIS A 714 -26.06 -18.68 48.60
N GLU A 715 -25.58 -17.70 49.37
CA GLU A 715 -25.39 -16.27 49.04
C GLU A 715 -24.93 -15.98 47.59
N PRO A 716 -25.35 -14.85 46.98
CA PRO A 716 -25.26 -14.62 45.55
C PRO A 716 -23.82 -14.32 45.11
N HIS A 717 -23.02 -15.37 44.93
CA HIS A 717 -21.98 -15.38 43.92
C HIS A 717 -22.65 -15.65 42.57
N PHE A 718 -22.69 -14.64 41.70
CA PHE A 718 -23.10 -14.82 40.30
C PHE A 718 -22.08 -15.72 39.58
N SER A 719 -22.26 -17.03 39.69
CA SER A 719 -21.82 -17.97 38.67
C SER A 719 -23.07 -18.42 37.93
N ALA A 720 -23.18 -18.03 36.65
CA ALA A 720 -24.32 -18.35 35.80
C ALA A 720 -24.72 -19.82 35.94
N PRO A 721 -25.98 -20.14 36.31
CA PRO A 721 -26.43 -21.52 36.29
C PRO A 721 -26.32 -22.03 34.86
N ARG A 722 -25.51 -23.09 34.67
CA ARG A 722 -25.52 -23.85 33.43
C ARG A 722 -26.86 -24.56 33.38
N LEU A 723 -27.78 -24.06 32.54
CA LEU A 723 -28.85 -24.88 31.98
C LEU A 723 -28.18 -26.14 31.44
N SER A 724 -28.30 -27.25 32.18
CA SER A 724 -27.70 -28.52 31.83
C SER A 724 -28.39 -29.07 30.58
N ASN A 725 -27.62 -29.07 29.48
CA ASN A 725 -27.72 -29.93 28.30
C ASN A 725 -29.09 -30.08 27.63
N VAL A 726 -29.67 -28.99 27.13
CA VAL A 726 -30.28 -29.08 25.79
C VAL A 726 -29.18 -28.67 24.83
N GLU A 727 -28.48 -29.63 24.23
CA GLU A 727 -27.58 -29.29 23.12
C GLU A 727 -28.42 -28.66 22.01
N PRO A 728 -28.13 -27.41 21.61
CA PRO A 728 -28.82 -26.80 20.48
C PRO A 728 -28.50 -27.62 19.22
N ASP A 729 -29.45 -28.38 18.69
CA ASP A 729 -29.27 -29.15 17.45
C ASP A 729 -29.71 -28.37 16.20
N VAL A 730 -29.06 -28.63 15.07
CA VAL A 730 -29.36 -28.03 13.75
C VAL A 730 -30.16 -29.03 12.94
N LEU A 731 -31.47 -28.85 12.80
CA LEU A 731 -32.32 -29.76 11.99
C LEU A 731 -32.30 -29.33 10.52
N VAL A 732 -32.28 -30.30 9.61
CA VAL A 732 -32.23 -30.07 8.15
C VAL A 732 -33.33 -30.87 7.48
N HIS A 733 -34.14 -30.19 6.67
CA HIS A 733 -35.21 -30.76 5.85
C HIS A 733 -34.95 -30.45 4.37
N GLN A 734 -35.22 -31.41 3.48
CA GLN A 734 -35.06 -31.26 2.03
C GLN A 734 -36.40 -31.54 1.37
N ASP A 735 -36.91 -30.56 0.62
CA ASP A 735 -38.19 -30.64 -0.09
C ASP A 735 -38.04 -30.26 -1.57
N GLU A 736 -38.90 -30.82 -2.41
CA GLU A 736 -39.00 -30.51 -3.84
C GLU A 736 -40.33 -29.79 -4.12
N LEU A 737 -40.26 -28.61 -4.73
CA LEU A 737 -41.41 -27.79 -5.10
C LEU A 737 -41.44 -27.59 -6.62
N GLU A 738 -42.55 -27.90 -7.28
CA GLU A 738 -42.76 -27.49 -8.68
C GLU A 738 -43.47 -26.13 -8.73
N ARG A 739 -42.76 -25.11 -9.25
CA ARG A 739 -43.34 -23.80 -9.56
C ARG A 739 -43.06 -23.44 -11.01
N HIS A 740 -44.11 -23.05 -11.75
CA HIS A 740 -44.03 -22.59 -13.13
C HIS A 740 -43.27 -23.52 -14.10
N GLY A 741 -43.41 -24.85 -13.95
CA GLY A 741 -42.77 -25.83 -14.83
C GLY A 741 -41.28 -26.03 -14.58
N ALA A 742 -40.71 -25.42 -13.53
CA ALA A 742 -39.37 -25.70 -13.03
C ALA A 742 -39.46 -26.40 -11.66
N ARG A 743 -38.69 -27.48 -11.48
CA ARG A 743 -38.49 -28.10 -10.16
C ARG A 743 -37.50 -27.25 -9.37
N GLU A 744 -38.00 -26.57 -8.35
CA GLU A 744 -37.21 -25.87 -7.34
C GLU A 744 -36.90 -26.85 -6.21
N ARG A 745 -35.64 -26.87 -5.75
CA ARG A 745 -35.26 -27.64 -4.55
C ARG A 745 -35.06 -26.70 -3.39
N MET A 746 -35.71 -27.01 -2.28
CA MET A 746 -35.66 -26.22 -1.05
C MET A 746 -34.91 -27.01 0.02
N LEU A 747 -33.90 -26.37 0.60
CA LEU A 747 -33.21 -26.86 1.78
C LEU A 747 -33.61 -25.96 2.95
N GLU A 748 -34.37 -26.51 3.89
CA GLU A 748 -34.84 -25.80 5.08
C GLU A 748 -34.02 -26.24 6.30
N ILE A 749 -33.58 -25.27 7.09
CA ILE A 749 -32.65 -25.49 8.20
C ILE A 749 -33.16 -24.74 9.42
N ASP A 750 -33.46 -25.47 10.49
CA ASP A 750 -33.83 -24.88 11.77
C ASP A 750 -32.59 -24.61 12.61
N LEU A 751 -32.42 -23.34 12.99
CA LEU A 751 -31.28 -22.87 13.77
C LEU A 751 -31.73 -22.49 15.18
N PRO A 752 -31.09 -23.02 16.24
CA PRO A 752 -31.43 -22.65 17.59
C PRO A 752 -30.94 -21.24 17.91
N ILE A 753 -31.85 -20.36 18.33
CA ILE A 753 -31.54 -18.97 18.69
C ILE A 753 -30.57 -18.90 19.89
N VAL A 754 -30.56 -19.90 20.77
CA VAL A 754 -29.90 -19.88 22.10
C VAL A 754 -28.49 -20.53 22.11
N ALA A 755 -27.80 -20.63 20.97
CA ALA A 755 -26.47 -21.25 20.93
C ALA A 755 -25.41 -20.40 21.67
N ARG A 756 -25.15 -20.71 22.96
CA ARG A 756 -24.09 -20.08 23.78
C ARG A 756 -22.67 -20.51 23.37
N THR A 757 -22.54 -21.52 22.50
CA THR A 757 -21.28 -22.09 21.99
C THR A 757 -21.35 -22.31 20.49
N SER A 758 -20.20 -22.41 19.81
CA SER A 758 -20.16 -22.79 18.40
C SER A 758 -20.62 -24.24 18.24
N VAL A 759 -21.76 -24.46 17.57
CA VAL A 759 -22.25 -25.79 17.22
C VAL A 759 -21.70 -26.13 15.84
N GLN A 760 -21.02 -27.28 15.73
CA GLN A 760 -20.56 -27.82 14.45
C GLN A 760 -21.30 -29.12 14.13
N ARG A 761 -21.88 -29.20 12.94
CA ARG A 761 -22.53 -30.42 12.43
C ARG A 761 -21.97 -30.78 11.07
N THR A 762 -21.68 -32.05 10.85
CA THR A 762 -21.39 -32.58 9.51
C THR A 762 -22.60 -33.37 9.06
N THR A 763 -23.14 -33.03 7.90
CA THR A 763 -24.35 -33.65 7.34
C THR A 763 -24.07 -34.08 5.92
N GLU A 764 -24.44 -35.32 5.59
CA GLU A 764 -24.37 -35.84 4.22
C GLU A 764 -25.74 -35.68 3.57
N PHE A 765 -25.78 -35.17 2.34
CA PHE A 765 -27.01 -35.04 1.55
C PHE A 765 -26.69 -35.19 0.06
N ARG A 766 -27.70 -35.48 -0.76
CA ARG A 766 -27.53 -35.70 -2.19
C ARG A 766 -28.30 -34.64 -2.97
N ILE A 767 -27.63 -34.01 -3.93
CA ILE A 767 -28.29 -33.15 -4.91
C ILE A 767 -28.46 -33.97 -6.18
N THR A 768 -29.71 -34.22 -6.57
CA THR A 768 -30.00 -34.90 -7.83
C THR A 768 -30.36 -33.90 -8.92
N ALA A 769 -29.79 -34.09 -10.12
CA ALA A 769 -30.03 -33.23 -11.28
C ALA A 769 -30.37 -34.10 -12.51
N PRO A 770 -31.41 -33.75 -13.29
CA PRO A 770 -31.71 -34.47 -14.51
C PRO A 770 -30.64 -34.20 -15.58
N SER A 771 -30.14 -35.26 -16.22
CA SER A 771 -29.25 -35.18 -17.39
C SER A 771 -29.83 -35.95 -18.58
N SER A 772 -29.27 -35.73 -19.76
CA SER A 772 -29.64 -36.45 -20.99
C SER A 772 -29.36 -37.96 -20.94
N GLN A 773 -28.66 -38.46 -19.91
CA GLN A 773 -28.35 -39.89 -19.70
C GLN A 773 -28.98 -40.47 -18.41
N GLY A 774 -29.88 -39.73 -17.74
CA GLY A 774 -30.50 -40.13 -16.48
C GLY A 774 -30.28 -39.12 -15.34
N GLU A 775 -30.77 -39.44 -14.15
CA GLU A 775 -30.65 -38.59 -12.96
C GLU A 775 -29.25 -38.71 -12.36
N ILE A 776 -28.50 -37.61 -12.33
CA ILE A 776 -27.17 -37.54 -11.73
C ILE A 776 -27.34 -37.16 -10.26
N SER A 777 -27.01 -38.07 -9.35
CA SER A 777 -27.00 -37.83 -7.90
C SER A 777 -25.59 -37.50 -7.42
N ILE A 778 -25.33 -36.26 -7.01
CA ILE A 778 -24.05 -35.84 -6.44
C ILE A 778 -24.15 -35.83 -4.91
N PRO A 779 -23.43 -36.72 -4.19
CA PRO A 779 -23.35 -36.65 -2.74
C PRO A 779 -22.47 -35.47 -2.30
N PHE A 780 -22.98 -34.71 -1.33
CA PHE A 780 -22.28 -33.63 -0.68
C PHE A 780 -22.19 -33.90 0.82
N VAL A 781 -21.05 -33.50 1.39
CA VAL A 781 -20.87 -33.37 2.83
C VAL A 781 -20.87 -31.89 3.16
N GLY A 782 -21.90 -31.43 3.86
CA GLY A 782 -22.00 -30.10 4.42
C GLY A 782 -21.46 -30.07 5.83
N GLN A 783 -20.44 -29.24 6.08
CA GLN A 783 -20.02 -28.86 7.43
C GLN A 783 -20.63 -27.52 7.78
N TRP A 784 -21.49 -27.52 8.78
CA TRP A 784 -22.17 -26.36 9.31
C TRP A 784 -21.47 -25.94 10.59
N SER A 785 -21.10 -24.66 10.70
CA SER A 785 -20.70 -24.07 11.97
C SER A 785 -21.60 -22.89 12.27
N VAL A 786 -22.38 -23.01 13.33
CA VAL A 786 -23.27 -21.95 13.82
C VAL A 786 -22.63 -21.40 15.08
N SER A 787 -22.38 -20.10 15.09
CA SER A 787 -21.84 -19.41 16.26
C SER A 787 -22.59 -18.10 16.46
N ARG A 788 -23.05 -17.83 17.67
CA ARG A 788 -23.61 -16.54 18.05
C ARG A 788 -22.57 -15.75 18.85
N LYS A 789 -22.43 -14.45 18.59
CA LYS A 789 -21.63 -13.52 19.41
C LYS A 789 -22.30 -12.14 19.41
N ASN A 790 -22.66 -11.62 20.59
CA ASN A 790 -23.21 -10.27 20.77
C ASN A 790 -24.39 -9.96 19.83
N GLY A 791 -25.44 -10.80 19.82
CA GLY A 791 -26.60 -10.59 18.94
C GLY A 791 -26.44 -11.04 17.48
N GLU A 792 -25.22 -11.19 16.95
CA GLU A 792 -25.01 -11.69 15.59
C GLU A 792 -25.01 -13.22 15.53
N LEU A 793 -25.90 -13.80 14.72
CA LEU A 793 -25.87 -15.22 14.36
C LEU A 793 -25.02 -15.41 13.11
N ARG A 794 -23.84 -16.03 13.26
CA ARG A 794 -22.97 -16.38 12.13
C ARG A 794 -23.11 -17.85 11.78
N VAL A 795 -23.56 -18.11 10.56
CA VAL A 795 -23.61 -19.45 9.96
C VAL A 795 -22.48 -19.54 8.93
N LYS A 796 -21.58 -20.52 9.08
CA LYS A 796 -20.67 -20.92 8.00
C LYS A 796 -21.10 -22.28 7.48
N LEU A 797 -21.29 -22.35 6.18
CA LEU A 797 -21.53 -23.57 5.44
C LEU A 797 -20.29 -23.87 4.60
N LEU A 798 -19.72 -25.05 4.79
CA LEU A 798 -18.69 -25.59 3.91
C LEU A 798 -19.25 -26.84 3.23
N LEU A 799 -19.53 -26.74 1.92
CA LEU A 799 -19.95 -27.86 1.10
C LEU A 799 -18.73 -28.50 0.43
N ARG A 800 -18.59 -29.81 0.58
CA ARG A 800 -17.60 -30.59 -0.16
C ARG A 800 -18.31 -31.68 -0.96
N PRO A 801 -18.07 -31.81 -2.28
CA PRO A 801 -18.53 -32.99 -3.01
C PRO A 801 -17.82 -34.22 -2.45
N GLN A 802 -18.57 -35.28 -2.15
CA GLN A 802 -17.98 -36.55 -1.74
C GLN A 802 -17.50 -37.26 -3.01
N PRO A 803 -16.21 -37.63 -3.12
CA PRO A 803 -15.72 -38.37 -4.27
C PRO A 803 -16.42 -39.73 -4.32
N VAL A 804 -17.18 -39.98 -5.38
CA VAL A 804 -17.78 -41.28 -5.66
C VAL A 804 -16.63 -42.23 -5.96
N GLN A 805 -16.30 -43.15 -5.03
CA GLN A 805 -15.43 -44.27 -5.36
C GLN A 805 -16.22 -45.20 -6.29
N PRO A 806 -15.74 -45.49 -7.51
CA PRO A 806 -16.33 -46.57 -8.29
C PRO A 806 -16.00 -47.89 -7.59
N GLU A 807 -17.02 -48.65 -7.20
CA GLU A 807 -16.85 -50.05 -6.82
C GLU A 807 -16.34 -50.81 -8.04
N LEU A 808 -15.06 -51.21 -8.01
CA LEU A 808 -14.51 -52.18 -8.94
C LEU A 808 -14.93 -53.57 -8.47
N GLU A 809 -16.00 -54.11 -9.06
CA GLU A 809 -16.30 -55.54 -8.96
C GLU A 809 -15.15 -56.34 -9.59
N LEU A 810 -14.33 -56.97 -8.75
CA LEU A 810 -13.38 -57.99 -9.17
C LEU A 810 -14.15 -59.24 -9.58
N VAL A 811 -14.44 -59.37 -10.87
CA VAL A 811 -14.91 -60.63 -11.46
C VAL A 811 -13.74 -61.61 -11.49
N ILE A 812 -13.67 -62.51 -10.51
CA ILE A 812 -12.83 -63.71 -10.59
C ILE A 812 -13.57 -64.68 -11.51
N SER A 813 -13.10 -64.82 -12.76
CA SER A 813 -13.56 -65.88 -13.66
C SER A 813 -12.90 -67.20 -13.29
N THR A 814 -13.61 -68.06 -12.57
CA THR A 814 -13.35 -69.51 -12.55
C THR A 814 -14.35 -70.18 -13.46
N GLU A 815 -13.89 -70.69 -14.61
CA GLU A 815 -14.44 -71.88 -15.29
C GLU A 815 -13.55 -72.25 -16.50
N GLY A 816 -13.11 -73.52 -16.56
CA GLY A 816 -12.61 -74.20 -17.76
C GLY A 816 -11.12 -74.41 -17.88
#